data_AF-A0A2Z3NCF8-F1
#
_entry.id   AF-A0A2Z3NCF8-F1
#
_cell.length_a   1.000
_cell.length_b   1.000
_cell.length_c   1.000
_cell.angle_alpha   90.00
_cell.angle_beta   90.00
_cell.angle_gamma   90.00
#
_symmetry.space_group_name_H-M   'P 1'
#
loop_
_entity.id
_entity.type
_entity.pdbx_description
1 polymer ?
#
loop_
_entity_poly.entity_id
_entity_poly.type
_entity_poly.pdbx_seq_one_letter_code
_entity_poly.pdbx_strand_id
1 'polypeptide(L)'
;MLFTTNIEQNYKTLLSNLSSGKSTISETLIDLTETHLMEMLLPSFRYTGKELLVGEGDGILPGDVTGQLVLNRELGEKLLDEARRRNTKIDLIYSTPYGDLEDFRLIQSIRGFFTNQKGRTTFCPVQASCEGIPSIVGVNCTYIEEQDQMTYKYFFKDGSYIEIEQPIRKVYFSIYGNTIEILEGQFLSMSGRHGRIYKGELLVEEPLIAKVYKLLTQCYLEAIEMVGPLKAHTCIVETNTFQQNKQWLIDSIQSEEFQLFQELVHHAQDVTDLEVFATAHTTKGMVQTLLYASHISIDDDNRVVIKVREDKYALGLLRDERMWNDPEAIDLMRLIFLGPDVVGKHFNKFKNQYVEIFSNLLYQTFKVGVGKIAVIRLLCMPFKMIFTEKFDVKRFSQKFDLDEKAVRNRVNVLTNETETYHGCRGVRVTVQREDICELWCEGLLKAAKRANDEGIKTQIQILLSMVTFPQEVEMFIEVFERKIREMIGTKCDWIRGISVMIETSGAFHLIEDILDLKGKNYLLNGALFGGNDFTAACLNMNRTDSANSIIPSYVQLGIMNRSPFQTINTQIVGKAIVTSLRRIRNLRRINNRDYLIGLGGEIAGDWESVQWLTRHAAPLGLNYVSTPPERILFSLFASAQASLVEF
;
A
#
# COMPACT_ATOMS: atom_id res chain seq x y z
N MET A 1 31.38 23.21 2.12
CA MET A 1 31.27 24.20 1.03
C MET A 1 29.86 24.73 0.99
N LEU A 2 29.72 26.02 0.69
CA LEU A 2 28.49 26.80 0.77
C LEU A 2 27.40 26.22 -0.15
N PHE A 3 26.28 25.77 0.41
CA PHE A 3 25.05 25.55 -0.33
C PHE A 3 24.50 26.93 -0.71
N THR A 4 24.70 27.33 -1.96
CA THR A 4 23.93 28.42 -2.55
C THR A 4 22.46 28.00 -2.51
N THR A 5 21.65 28.79 -1.81
CA THR A 5 20.19 28.74 -1.86
C THR A 5 19.75 28.95 -3.31
N ASN A 6 19.58 27.87 -4.06
CA ASN A 6 18.89 27.90 -5.34
C ASN A 6 17.46 28.35 -5.05
N ILE A 7 17.08 29.50 -5.60
CA ILE A 7 15.68 29.86 -5.80
C ILE A 7 15.06 28.65 -6.50
N GLU A 8 14.08 27.97 -5.89
CA GLU A 8 13.44 26.78 -6.48
C GLU A 8 12.96 27.13 -7.89
N GLN A 9 13.71 26.66 -8.90
CA GLN A 9 13.34 26.84 -10.29
C GLN A 9 12.15 25.93 -10.57
N ASN A 10 11.07 26.50 -11.09
CA ASN A 10 9.90 25.75 -11.57
C ASN A 10 10.34 24.57 -12.45
N TYR A 11 9.73 23.40 -12.28
CA TYR A 11 10.09 22.20 -13.03
C TYR A 11 10.00 22.38 -14.55
N LYS A 12 9.11 23.24 -15.05
CA LYS A 12 8.99 23.55 -16.48
C LYS A 12 10.25 24.22 -17.03
N THR A 13 10.93 25.01 -16.21
CA THR A 13 12.23 25.60 -16.56
C THR A 13 13.30 24.52 -16.66
N LEU A 14 13.30 23.55 -15.74
CA LEU A 14 14.22 22.41 -15.78
C LEU A 14 14.00 21.57 -17.05
N LEU A 15 12.75 21.23 -17.38
CA LEU A 15 12.42 20.52 -18.62
C LEU A 15 12.80 21.33 -19.88
N SER A 16 12.58 22.64 -19.87
CA SER A 16 12.98 23.51 -20.99
C SER A 16 14.51 23.58 -21.16
N ASN A 17 15.26 23.58 -20.07
CA ASN A 17 16.72 23.51 -20.11
C ASN A 17 17.20 22.17 -20.68
N LEU A 18 16.55 21.06 -20.32
CA LEU A 18 16.82 19.74 -20.89
C LEU A 18 16.55 19.72 -22.40
N SER A 19 15.36 20.16 -22.83
CA SER A 19 14.97 20.24 -24.24
C SER A 19 15.94 21.07 -25.08
N SER A 20 16.36 22.24 -24.57
CA SER A 20 17.28 23.14 -25.26
C SER A 20 18.75 22.70 -25.20
N GLY A 21 19.05 21.55 -24.57
CA GLY A 21 20.41 21.03 -24.41
C GLY A 21 21.28 21.84 -23.45
N LYS A 22 20.69 22.71 -22.63
CA LYS A 22 21.39 23.48 -21.58
C LYS A 22 21.71 22.65 -20.34
N SER A 23 20.99 21.54 -20.14
CA SER A 23 21.22 20.59 -19.07
C SER A 23 21.13 19.17 -19.64
N THR A 24 21.92 18.26 -19.08
CA THR A 24 21.83 16.82 -19.37
C THR A 24 20.70 16.16 -18.56
N ILE A 25 20.28 14.96 -18.95
CA ILE A 25 19.26 14.19 -18.20
C ILE A 25 19.72 13.95 -16.75
N SER A 26 21.01 13.63 -16.53
CA SER A 26 21.57 13.42 -15.19
C SER A 26 21.54 14.69 -14.33
N GLU A 27 21.95 15.84 -14.89
CA GLU A 27 21.91 17.13 -14.18
C GLU A 27 20.47 17.53 -13.85
N THR A 28 19.54 17.38 -14.81
CA THR A 28 18.12 17.67 -14.59
C THR A 28 17.54 16.75 -13.51
N LEU A 29 17.89 15.45 -13.49
CA LEU A 29 17.47 14.55 -12.42
C LEU A 29 17.99 15.01 -11.06
N ILE A 30 19.24 15.46 -10.96
CA ILE A 30 19.84 15.95 -9.70
C ILE A 30 19.11 17.21 -9.19
N ASP A 31 18.72 18.10 -10.09
CA ASP A 31 18.06 19.37 -9.75
C ASP A 31 16.56 19.23 -9.42
N LEU A 32 15.92 18.12 -9.79
CA LEU A 32 14.53 17.87 -9.44
C LEU A 32 14.35 17.60 -7.95
N THR A 33 13.32 18.17 -7.34
CA THR A 33 12.99 17.95 -5.93
C THR A 33 11.75 17.07 -5.80
N GLU A 34 11.50 16.58 -4.59
CA GLU A 34 10.23 15.91 -4.28
C GLU A 34 9.03 16.83 -4.60
N THR A 35 9.13 18.13 -4.30
CA THR A 35 8.09 19.13 -4.60
C THR A 35 7.79 19.21 -6.10
N HIS A 36 8.82 19.23 -6.96
CA HIS A 36 8.63 19.23 -8.42
C HIS A 36 7.85 18.01 -8.89
N LEU A 37 8.17 16.81 -8.36
CA LEU A 37 7.41 15.60 -8.69
C LEU A 37 5.98 15.66 -8.17
N MET A 38 5.75 16.24 -6.98
CA MET A 38 4.38 16.44 -6.48
C MET A 38 3.56 17.33 -7.44
N GLU A 39 4.17 18.36 -8.04
CA GLU A 39 3.51 19.22 -9.03
C GLU A 39 3.22 18.50 -10.35
N MET A 40 4.05 17.54 -10.75
CA MET A 40 3.84 16.74 -11.97
C MET A 40 2.83 15.60 -11.79
N LEU A 41 2.77 15.01 -10.59
CA LEU A 41 2.12 13.71 -10.37
C LEU A 41 0.86 13.77 -9.50
N LEU A 42 0.62 14.86 -8.77
CA LEU A 42 -0.48 14.94 -7.81
C LEU A 42 -1.43 16.10 -8.12
N PRO A 43 -2.75 15.89 -8.00
CA PRO A 43 -3.71 16.98 -8.07
C PRO A 43 -3.44 18.03 -6.97
N SER A 44 -3.61 19.30 -7.33
CA SER A 44 -3.41 20.45 -6.42
C SER A 44 -4.57 21.43 -6.48
N PHE A 45 -4.87 22.09 -5.36
CA PHE A 45 -5.88 23.14 -5.32
C PHE A 45 -5.42 24.39 -6.05
N ARG A 46 -6.38 25.02 -6.73
CA ARG A 46 -6.25 26.39 -7.18
C ARG A 46 -6.73 27.33 -6.08
N TYR A 47 -5.78 27.97 -5.41
CA TYR A 47 -6.08 28.94 -4.35
C TYR A 47 -6.52 30.29 -4.93
N THR A 48 -7.59 30.83 -4.38
CA THR A 48 -8.17 32.15 -4.63
C THR A 48 -7.88 33.15 -3.51
N GLY A 49 -7.34 32.69 -2.37
CA GLY A 49 -6.98 33.50 -1.21
C GLY A 49 -8.14 33.75 -0.24
N LYS A 50 -9.30 33.11 -0.45
CA LYS A 50 -10.51 33.24 0.38
C LYS A 50 -10.89 31.94 1.08
N GLU A 51 -10.02 30.94 1.03
CA GLU A 51 -10.28 29.61 1.58
C GLU A 51 -10.32 29.64 3.11
N LEU A 52 -11.39 29.12 3.70
CA LEU A 52 -11.50 29.01 5.14
C LEU A 52 -10.81 27.72 5.61
N LEU A 53 -9.57 27.85 6.10
CA LEU A 53 -8.87 26.75 6.78
C LEU A 53 -9.61 26.40 8.07
N VAL A 54 -10.01 25.13 8.19
CA VAL A 54 -10.72 24.62 9.37
C VAL A 54 -9.88 23.65 10.19
N GLY A 55 -9.07 22.81 9.54
CA GLY A 55 -8.30 21.77 10.22
C GLY A 55 -6.85 21.69 9.76
N GLU A 56 -5.99 21.24 10.66
CA GLU A 56 -4.58 20.93 10.41
C GLU A 56 -4.23 19.59 11.06
N GLY A 57 -3.35 18.83 10.41
CA GLY A 57 -2.83 17.56 10.87
C GLY A 57 -1.60 17.14 10.05
N ASP A 58 -1.17 15.89 10.20
CA ASP A 58 -0.03 15.33 9.49
C ASP A 58 -0.48 14.60 8.24
N GLY A 59 -0.11 15.09 7.06
CA GLY A 59 -0.36 14.42 5.79
C GLY A 59 0.42 13.10 5.68
N ILE A 60 -0.21 12.01 5.27
CA ILE A 60 0.45 10.71 5.03
C ILE A 60 0.68 10.53 3.54
N LEU A 61 -0.41 10.47 2.77
CA LEU A 61 -0.34 10.43 1.32
C LEU A 61 -0.71 11.83 0.79
N PRO A 62 0.17 12.46 -0.01
CA PRO A 62 -0.09 13.78 -0.57
C PRO A 62 -1.16 13.74 -1.67
N GLY A 63 -1.77 14.89 -1.94
CA GLY A 63 -2.80 15.08 -2.97
C GLY A 63 -3.98 15.91 -2.47
N ASP A 64 -4.56 16.70 -3.36
CA ASP A 64 -5.64 17.62 -3.02
C ASP A 64 -6.98 17.11 -3.56
N VAL A 65 -7.98 17.02 -2.67
CA VAL A 65 -9.28 16.41 -2.97
C VAL A 65 -10.43 17.17 -2.32
N THR A 66 -11.56 17.19 -3.02
CA THR A 66 -12.81 17.80 -2.56
C THR A 66 -13.90 16.75 -2.53
N GLY A 67 -14.75 16.76 -1.50
CA GLY A 67 -15.87 15.82 -1.37
C GLY A 67 -16.77 16.12 -0.18
N GLN A 68 -17.89 15.42 -0.12
CA GLN A 68 -18.85 15.53 0.99
C GLN A 68 -18.39 14.71 2.19
N LEU A 69 -18.44 15.29 3.38
CA LEU A 69 -18.04 14.64 4.62
C LEU A 69 -18.98 13.49 4.95
N VAL A 70 -18.42 12.32 5.25
CA VAL A 70 -19.12 11.17 5.82
C VAL A 70 -18.38 10.71 7.06
N LEU A 71 -19.11 10.49 8.14
CA LEU A 71 -18.63 10.11 9.46
C LEU A 71 -19.05 8.69 9.84
N ASN A 72 -20.02 8.13 9.13
CA ASN A 72 -20.52 6.78 9.34
C ASN A 72 -20.26 5.87 8.14
N ARG A 73 -19.67 4.70 8.43
CA ARG A 73 -19.32 3.70 7.41
C ARG A 73 -20.55 3.24 6.61
N GLU A 74 -21.60 2.79 7.29
CA GLU A 74 -22.78 2.21 6.63
C GLU A 74 -23.47 3.20 5.71
N LEU A 75 -23.52 4.47 6.11
CA LEU A 75 -24.00 5.55 5.27
C LEU A 75 -23.14 5.72 4.03
N GLY A 76 -21.81 5.81 4.19
CA GLY A 76 -20.88 5.94 3.07
C GLY A 76 -21.04 4.81 2.05
N GLU A 77 -21.16 3.57 2.52
CA GLU A 77 -21.41 2.43 1.63
C GLU A 77 -22.74 2.51 0.90
N LYS A 78 -23.83 2.90 1.58
CA LYS A 78 -25.14 3.11 0.95
C LYS A 78 -25.09 4.18 -0.13
N LEU A 79 -24.38 5.29 0.11
CA LEU A 79 -24.20 6.37 -0.87
C LEU A 79 -23.46 5.88 -2.11
N LEU A 80 -22.43 5.05 -1.93
CA LEU A 80 -21.67 4.47 -3.04
C LEU A 80 -22.49 3.45 -3.82
N ASP A 81 -23.25 2.58 -3.15
CA ASP A 81 -24.13 1.62 -3.81
C ASP A 81 -25.26 2.32 -4.58
N GLU A 82 -25.80 3.41 -4.04
CA GLU A 82 -26.77 4.26 -4.73
C GLU A 82 -26.17 4.95 -5.96
N ALA A 83 -24.93 5.46 -5.86
CA ALA A 83 -24.21 6.02 -7.01
C ALA A 83 -24.05 4.98 -8.12
N ARG A 84 -23.66 3.74 -7.77
CA ARG A 84 -23.56 2.62 -8.72
C ARG A 84 -24.90 2.32 -9.38
N ARG A 85 -25.98 2.25 -8.60
CA ARG A 85 -27.34 2.00 -9.11
C ARG A 85 -27.80 3.07 -10.11
N ARG A 86 -27.39 4.32 -9.88
CA ARG A 86 -27.66 5.46 -10.77
C ARG A 86 -26.68 5.58 -11.93
N ASN A 87 -25.66 4.72 -12.00
CA ASN A 87 -24.56 4.82 -12.96
C ASN A 87 -23.86 6.19 -12.93
N THR A 88 -23.65 6.72 -11.73
CA THR A 88 -23.01 8.02 -11.47
C THR A 88 -21.93 7.85 -10.39
N LYS A 89 -21.31 8.96 -9.97
CA LYS A 89 -20.28 8.96 -8.92
C LYS A 89 -20.64 9.95 -7.83
N ILE A 90 -20.12 9.71 -6.62
CA ILE A 90 -20.18 10.65 -5.50
C ILE A 90 -18.77 10.78 -4.92
N ASP A 91 -18.32 12.03 -4.73
CA ASP A 91 -17.02 12.28 -4.10
C ASP A 91 -17.24 12.43 -2.59
N LEU A 92 -16.70 11.49 -1.82
CA LEU A 92 -16.81 11.43 -0.36
C LEU A 92 -15.45 11.65 0.30
N ILE A 93 -15.44 12.39 1.40
CA ILE A 93 -14.33 12.44 2.36
C ILE A 93 -14.78 11.71 3.61
N TYR A 94 -14.15 10.58 3.91
CA TYR A 94 -14.50 9.77 5.07
C TYR A 94 -13.62 10.12 6.26
N SER A 95 -14.22 10.20 7.44
CA SER A 95 -13.52 10.50 8.67
C SER A 95 -14.10 9.73 9.84
N THR A 96 -13.23 9.10 10.63
CA THR A 96 -13.64 8.33 11.81
C THR A 96 -12.59 8.43 12.91
N PRO A 97 -13.00 8.52 14.20
CA PRO A 97 -12.08 8.44 15.32
C PRO A 97 -11.56 7.03 15.58
N TYR A 98 -12.21 5.99 15.07
CA TYR A 98 -11.84 4.58 15.26
C TYR A 98 -12.11 3.80 13.97
N GLY A 99 -11.04 3.34 13.32
CA GLY A 99 -11.12 2.60 12.07
C GLY A 99 -10.68 1.15 12.19
N ASP A 100 -11.36 0.24 11.50
CA ASP A 100 -11.13 -1.20 11.49
C ASP A 100 -11.23 -1.83 10.09
N LEU A 101 -11.10 -3.16 10.00
CA LEU A 101 -11.12 -3.90 8.74
C LEU A 101 -12.41 -3.68 7.95
N GLU A 102 -13.54 -3.49 8.62
CA GLU A 102 -14.84 -3.36 7.94
C GLU A 102 -14.95 -2.01 7.20
N ASP A 103 -14.12 -1.02 7.53
CA ASP A 103 -14.03 0.25 6.77
C ASP A 103 -13.35 0.10 5.40
N PHE A 104 -12.74 -1.05 5.14
CA PHE A 104 -11.94 -1.24 3.94
C PHE A 104 -12.73 -1.03 2.65
N ARG A 105 -13.96 -1.58 2.57
CA ARG A 105 -14.83 -1.42 1.39
C ARG A 105 -15.13 0.05 1.09
N LEU A 106 -15.44 0.83 2.12
CA LEU A 106 -15.67 2.27 1.98
C LEU A 106 -14.39 2.98 1.54
N ILE A 107 -13.26 2.71 2.21
CA ILE A 107 -11.98 3.35 1.90
C ILE A 107 -11.61 3.17 0.44
N GLN A 108 -11.84 2.02 -0.21
CA GLN A 108 -11.48 1.86 -1.63
C GLN A 108 -12.19 2.82 -2.61
N SER A 109 -13.27 3.45 -2.19
CA SER A 109 -14.15 4.23 -3.07
C SER A 109 -14.27 5.72 -2.70
N ILE A 110 -13.64 6.16 -1.60
CA ILE A 110 -13.65 7.58 -1.18
C ILE A 110 -12.56 8.37 -1.91
N ARG A 111 -12.62 9.70 -1.80
CA ARG A 111 -11.62 10.62 -2.37
C ARG A 111 -10.56 11.04 -1.39
N GLY A 112 -10.89 11.11 -0.10
CA GLY A 112 -9.96 11.51 0.94
C GLY A 112 -10.33 10.92 2.28
N PHE A 113 -9.33 10.66 3.11
CA PHE A 113 -9.50 10.16 4.47
C PHE A 113 -8.85 11.09 5.49
N PHE A 114 -9.52 11.38 6.61
CA PHE A 114 -8.84 12.01 7.74
C PHE A 114 -9.28 11.45 9.09
N THR A 115 -8.44 11.62 10.11
CA THR A 115 -8.77 11.22 11.48
C THR A 115 -8.03 12.07 12.51
N ASN A 116 -8.61 12.20 13.70
CA ASN A 116 -7.93 12.82 14.85
C ASN A 116 -6.92 11.90 15.53
N GLN A 117 -6.89 10.61 15.19
CA GLN A 117 -5.84 9.70 15.66
C GLN A 117 -4.48 10.14 15.13
N LYS A 118 -3.47 10.29 15.98
CA LYS A 118 -2.12 10.71 15.53
C LYS A 118 -1.28 9.59 14.91
N GLY A 119 -1.69 8.33 15.09
CA GLY A 119 -0.96 7.20 14.52
C GLY A 119 -1.13 7.15 13.00
N ARG A 120 -0.08 7.47 12.23
CA ARG A 120 -0.04 7.32 10.74
C ARG A 120 -0.26 5.90 10.23
N THR A 121 -0.33 5.00 11.17
CA THR A 121 0.10 3.62 11.12
C THR A 121 -1.04 2.67 11.45
N THR A 122 -2.13 3.24 11.92
CA THR A 122 -3.38 2.58 12.22
C THR A 122 -4.01 2.07 10.92
N PHE A 123 -5.02 1.21 11.05
CA PHE A 123 -5.52 0.44 9.91
C PHE A 123 -5.94 1.32 8.72
N CYS A 124 -6.81 2.31 8.97
CA CYS A 124 -7.42 3.13 7.92
C CYS A 124 -6.45 4.09 7.21
N PRO A 125 -5.59 4.87 7.89
CA PRO A 125 -4.62 5.72 7.19
C PRO A 125 -3.65 4.93 6.29
N VAL A 126 -3.18 3.77 6.78
CA VAL A 126 -2.34 2.86 5.98
C VAL A 126 -3.14 2.28 4.81
N GLN A 127 -4.41 1.92 5.03
CA GLN A 127 -5.26 1.39 3.96
C GLN A 127 -5.52 2.45 2.89
N ALA A 128 -5.90 3.66 3.29
CA ALA A 128 -6.11 4.79 2.38
C ALA A 128 -4.84 5.04 1.54
N SER A 129 -3.68 5.04 2.18
CA SER A 129 -2.39 5.20 1.48
C SER A 129 -2.12 4.08 0.47
N CYS A 130 -2.45 2.82 0.80
CA CYS A 130 -2.32 1.69 -0.13
C CYS A 130 -3.28 1.76 -1.32
N GLU A 131 -4.41 2.45 -1.18
CA GLU A 131 -5.41 2.64 -2.23
C GLU A 131 -5.17 3.93 -3.05
N GLY A 132 -4.09 4.65 -2.74
CA GLY A 132 -3.74 5.91 -3.39
C GLY A 132 -4.63 7.08 -2.98
N ILE A 133 -5.20 7.04 -1.77
CA ILE A 133 -6.14 8.02 -1.26
C ILE A 133 -5.42 9.02 -0.37
N PRO A 134 -5.45 10.32 -0.71
CA PRO A 134 -4.88 11.36 0.13
C PRO A 134 -5.43 11.26 1.55
N SER A 135 -4.53 11.37 2.53
CA SER A 135 -4.88 11.11 3.92
C SER A 135 -4.16 12.01 4.91
N ILE A 136 -4.87 12.43 5.96
CA ILE A 136 -4.35 13.27 7.05
C ILE A 136 -4.69 12.62 8.40
N VAL A 137 -3.71 12.53 9.28
CA VAL A 137 -3.88 12.03 10.66
C VAL A 137 -3.58 13.12 11.68
N GLY A 138 -3.94 12.87 12.94
CA GLY A 138 -3.71 13.82 14.03
C GLY A 138 -4.44 15.14 13.81
N VAL A 139 -5.53 15.13 13.03
CA VAL A 139 -6.32 16.33 12.76
C VAL A 139 -6.86 16.86 14.07
N ASN A 140 -6.72 18.17 14.26
CA ASN A 140 -7.23 18.94 15.39
C ASN A 140 -8.77 19.00 15.44
N CYS A 141 -9.44 17.83 15.53
CA CYS A 141 -10.88 17.74 15.52
C CYS A 141 -11.47 16.76 16.55
N THR A 142 -12.73 17.01 16.92
CA THR A 142 -13.55 16.13 17.76
C THR A 142 -14.85 15.77 17.06
N TYR A 143 -15.33 14.56 17.31
CA TYR A 143 -16.53 14.01 16.69
C TYR A 143 -17.69 14.06 17.68
N ILE A 144 -18.87 14.46 17.21
CA ILE A 144 -20.12 14.44 17.99
C ILE A 144 -21.19 13.70 17.18
N GLU A 145 -21.89 12.79 17.85
CA GLU A 145 -23.11 12.14 17.38
C GLU A 145 -24.22 12.38 18.41
N GLU A 146 -25.34 12.94 17.95
CA GLU A 146 -26.54 13.21 18.75
C GLU A 146 -27.68 12.29 18.27
N GLN A 147 -28.61 11.95 19.17
CA GLN A 147 -29.72 11.06 18.82
C GLN A 147 -30.78 11.73 17.94
N ASP A 148 -30.88 13.06 18.01
CA ASP A 148 -31.78 13.85 17.19
C ASP A 148 -31.46 13.64 15.70
N GLN A 149 -32.51 13.61 14.88
CA GLN A 149 -32.39 13.36 13.45
C GLN A 149 -32.37 14.68 12.68
N MET A 150 -31.59 14.71 11.60
CA MET A 150 -31.57 15.81 10.64
C MET A 150 -31.55 15.25 9.22
N THR A 151 -32.20 15.95 8.29
CA THR A 151 -32.15 15.59 6.86
C THR A 151 -30.94 16.23 6.20
N TYR A 152 -30.10 15.41 5.58
CA TYR A 152 -28.89 15.81 4.86
C TYR A 152 -29.06 15.59 3.36
N LYS A 153 -28.45 16.46 2.54
CA LYS A 153 -28.41 16.34 1.08
C LYS A 153 -27.06 15.80 0.65
N TYR A 154 -27.08 14.77 -0.19
CA TYR A 154 -25.89 14.18 -0.81
C TYR A 154 -25.97 14.33 -2.32
N PHE A 155 -25.03 15.07 -2.89
CA PHE A 155 -24.96 15.40 -4.31
C PHE A 155 -24.09 14.41 -5.09
N PHE A 156 -24.56 13.97 -6.26
CA PHE A 156 -23.84 13.12 -7.21
C PHE A 156 -23.24 13.94 -8.36
N LYS A 157 -22.30 13.35 -9.09
CA LYS A 157 -21.57 14.01 -10.20
C LYS A 157 -22.43 14.35 -11.41
N ASP A 158 -23.58 13.72 -11.56
CA ASP A 158 -24.57 14.05 -12.59
C ASP A 158 -25.48 15.24 -12.20
N GLY A 159 -25.25 15.84 -11.02
CA GLY A 159 -26.06 16.93 -10.48
C GLY A 159 -27.32 16.45 -9.74
N SER A 160 -27.62 15.15 -9.74
CA SER A 160 -28.70 14.61 -8.92
C SER A 160 -28.31 14.63 -7.44
N TYR A 161 -29.30 14.51 -6.54
CA TYR A 161 -29.05 14.36 -5.10
C TYR A 161 -30.02 13.37 -4.47
N ILE A 162 -29.73 12.99 -3.22
CA ILE A 162 -30.68 12.35 -2.32
C ILE A 162 -30.74 13.08 -0.99
N GLU A 163 -31.89 12.97 -0.34
CA GLU A 163 -32.11 13.43 1.03
C GLU A 163 -32.18 12.20 1.94
N ILE A 164 -31.38 12.19 3.01
CA ILE A 164 -31.36 11.12 4.00
C ILE A 164 -31.60 11.73 5.37
N GLU A 165 -32.62 11.24 6.07
CA GLU A 165 -32.85 11.50 7.49
C GLU A 165 -32.02 10.52 8.33
N GLN A 166 -31.21 11.05 9.24
CA GLN A 166 -30.27 10.28 10.04
C GLN A 166 -29.83 11.05 11.30
N PRO A 167 -29.18 10.40 12.29
CA PRO A 167 -28.68 11.07 13.48
C PRO A 167 -27.76 12.24 13.13
N ILE A 168 -27.81 13.29 13.93
CA ILE A 168 -26.93 14.45 13.75
C ILE A 168 -25.49 14.02 14.05
N ARG A 169 -24.65 14.03 13.00
CA ARG A 169 -23.21 13.80 13.11
C ARG A 169 -22.45 15.03 12.65
N LYS A 170 -21.46 15.44 13.44
CA LYS A 170 -20.66 16.64 13.16
C LYS A 170 -19.23 16.49 13.66
N VAL A 171 -18.35 17.27 13.04
CA VAL A 171 -16.96 17.42 13.44
C VAL A 171 -16.73 18.87 13.84
N TYR A 172 -16.14 19.06 15.01
CA TYR A 172 -15.61 20.35 15.44
C TYR A 172 -14.12 20.39 15.20
N PHE A 173 -13.66 21.37 14.43
CA PHE A 173 -12.24 21.63 14.27
C PHE A 173 -11.81 22.76 15.19
N SER A 174 -10.63 22.64 15.79
CA SER A 174 -10.07 23.63 16.71
C SER A 174 -8.82 24.28 16.11
N ILE A 175 -8.98 25.43 15.48
CA ILE A 175 -7.89 26.14 14.78
C ILE A 175 -7.79 27.60 15.24
N TYR A 176 -6.57 28.05 15.55
CA TYR A 176 -6.28 29.42 16.02
C TYR A 176 -7.17 29.90 17.17
N GLY A 177 -7.53 29.00 18.09
CA GLY A 177 -8.41 29.31 19.23
C GLY A 177 -9.91 29.41 18.88
N ASN A 178 -10.28 29.21 17.61
CA ASN A 178 -11.67 29.13 17.17
C ASN A 178 -12.11 27.67 17.00
N THR A 179 -13.39 27.43 17.25
CA THR A 179 -14.03 26.14 16.99
C THR A 179 -14.97 26.29 15.79
N ILE A 180 -14.71 25.53 14.73
CA ILE A 180 -15.52 25.55 13.51
C ILE A 180 -16.29 24.24 13.39
N GLU A 181 -17.61 24.35 13.29
CA GLU A 181 -18.50 23.21 13.09
C GLU A 181 -18.64 22.87 11.60
N ILE A 182 -18.54 21.58 11.29
CA ILE A 182 -18.86 21.00 9.99
C ILE A 182 -19.82 19.82 10.22
N LEU A 183 -20.97 19.88 9.54
CA LEU A 183 -21.98 18.84 9.59
C LEU A 183 -21.68 17.73 8.56
N GLU A 184 -22.10 16.49 8.83
CA GLU A 184 -22.08 15.41 7.83
C GLU A 184 -22.83 15.85 6.55
N GLY A 185 -22.36 15.41 5.38
CA GLY A 185 -22.87 15.83 4.07
C GLY A 185 -22.35 17.17 3.55
N GLN A 186 -21.76 18.03 4.39
CA GLN A 186 -21.14 19.27 3.90
C GLN A 186 -19.85 18.99 3.13
N PHE A 187 -19.56 19.83 2.14
CA PHE A 187 -18.32 19.75 1.38
C PHE A 187 -17.11 20.21 2.21
N LEU A 188 -16.03 19.44 2.08
CA LEU A 188 -14.70 19.77 2.55
C LEU A 188 -13.70 19.62 1.42
N SER A 189 -12.60 20.37 1.53
CA SER A 189 -11.46 20.26 0.64
C SER A 189 -10.23 19.96 1.48
N MET A 190 -9.55 18.85 1.19
CA MET A 190 -8.42 18.36 1.95
C MET A 190 -7.15 18.38 1.10
N SER A 191 -6.10 19.01 1.63
CA SER A 191 -4.75 18.96 1.07
C SER A 191 -3.90 18.00 1.87
N GLY A 192 -3.76 16.76 1.38
CA GLY A 192 -2.85 15.77 1.97
C GLY A 192 -1.38 16.21 1.89
N ARG A 193 -1.04 17.09 0.93
CA ARG A 193 0.32 17.66 0.80
C ARG A 193 0.69 18.54 1.99
N HIS A 194 -0.22 19.45 2.36
CA HIS A 194 0.04 20.44 3.40
C HIS A 194 -0.52 20.04 4.77
N GLY A 195 -1.20 18.90 4.87
CA GLY A 195 -1.88 18.49 6.09
C GLY A 195 -3.02 19.43 6.49
N ARG A 196 -3.72 20.03 5.50
CA ARG A 196 -4.72 21.09 5.72
C ARG A 196 -6.10 20.69 5.24
N ILE A 197 -7.13 21.12 5.96
CA ILE A 197 -8.55 20.92 5.60
C ILE A 197 -9.24 22.28 5.54
N TYR A 198 -9.96 22.53 4.45
CA TYR A 198 -10.70 23.76 4.18
C TYR A 198 -12.20 23.48 4.11
N LYS A 199 -13.00 24.44 4.57
CA LYS A 199 -14.47 24.38 4.45
C LYS A 199 -14.90 24.67 3.01
N GLY A 200 -15.81 23.85 2.49
CA GLY A 200 -16.39 24.03 1.17
C GLY A 200 -15.57 23.36 0.07
N GLU A 201 -15.87 23.76 -1.17
CA GLU A 201 -15.31 23.17 -2.38
C GLU A 201 -14.20 24.04 -2.96
N LEU A 202 -13.02 23.44 -3.14
CA LEU A 202 -11.91 24.01 -3.88
C LEU A 202 -11.78 23.33 -5.24
N LEU A 203 -11.41 24.11 -6.24
CA LEU A 203 -11.11 23.60 -7.57
C LEU A 203 -9.79 22.83 -7.51
N VAL A 204 -9.84 21.58 -7.94
CA VAL A 204 -8.67 20.70 -8.05
C VAL A 204 -8.21 20.72 -9.51
N GLU A 205 -6.97 21.13 -9.73
CA GLU A 205 -6.29 21.03 -11.03
C GLU A 205 -5.47 19.73 -11.05
N GLU A 206 -5.68 18.90 -12.08
CA GLU A 206 -4.96 17.64 -12.27
C GLU A 206 -3.83 17.85 -13.28
N PRO A 207 -2.56 17.60 -12.91
CA PRO A 207 -1.42 17.75 -13.82
C PRO A 207 -1.53 16.86 -15.06
N LEU A 208 -0.90 17.28 -16.17
CA LEU A 208 -0.92 16.56 -17.44
C LEU A 208 -0.41 15.12 -17.28
N ILE A 209 0.78 14.95 -16.69
CA ILE A 209 1.42 13.64 -16.49
C ILE A 209 0.54 12.73 -15.63
N ALA A 210 0.04 13.24 -14.50
CA ALA A 210 -0.87 12.51 -13.61
C ALA A 210 -2.13 12.00 -14.33
N LYS A 211 -2.75 12.88 -15.12
CA LYS A 211 -3.97 12.56 -15.87
C LYS A 211 -3.73 11.54 -16.98
N VAL A 212 -2.57 11.58 -17.66
CA VAL A 212 -2.19 10.55 -18.64
C VAL A 212 -2.14 9.17 -17.98
N TYR A 213 -1.37 9.00 -16.91
CA TYR A 213 -1.26 7.70 -16.23
C TYR A 213 -2.60 7.20 -15.68
N LYS A 214 -3.43 8.09 -15.14
CA LYS A 214 -4.77 7.76 -14.64
C LYS A 214 -5.69 7.24 -15.75
N LEU A 215 -5.77 7.95 -16.88
CA LEU A 215 -6.61 7.54 -18.01
C LEU A 215 -6.09 6.24 -18.63
N LEU A 216 -4.77 6.09 -18.81
CA LEU A 216 -4.21 4.83 -19.32
C LEU A 216 -4.45 3.66 -18.38
N THR A 217 -4.40 3.88 -17.06
CA THR A 217 -4.76 2.85 -16.06
C THR A 217 -6.22 2.42 -16.24
N GLN A 218 -7.15 3.37 -16.41
CA GLN A 218 -8.56 3.08 -16.64
C GLN A 218 -8.78 2.30 -17.95
N CYS A 219 -8.15 2.74 -19.04
CA CYS A 219 -8.22 2.04 -20.32
C CYS A 219 -7.66 0.62 -20.19
N TYR A 220 -6.54 0.43 -19.50
CA TYR A 220 -5.96 -0.90 -19.32
C TYR A 220 -6.90 -1.82 -18.53
N LEU A 221 -7.52 -1.32 -17.45
CA LEU A 221 -8.50 -2.09 -16.67
C LEU A 221 -9.73 -2.47 -17.51
N GLU A 222 -10.28 -1.53 -18.28
CA GLU A 222 -11.37 -1.81 -19.24
C GLU A 222 -10.96 -2.88 -20.27
N ALA A 223 -9.75 -2.79 -20.81
CA ALA A 223 -9.24 -3.75 -21.78
C ALA A 223 -9.10 -5.17 -21.17
N ILE A 224 -8.71 -5.29 -19.89
CA ILE A 224 -8.69 -6.59 -19.19
C ILE A 224 -10.09 -7.21 -19.15
N GLU A 225 -11.12 -6.41 -18.88
CA GLU A 225 -12.50 -6.89 -18.84
C GLU A 225 -13.03 -7.28 -20.22
N MET A 226 -12.60 -6.57 -21.28
CA MET A 226 -13.02 -6.82 -22.66
C MET A 226 -12.36 -8.05 -23.29
N VAL A 227 -11.03 -8.19 -23.18
CA VAL A 227 -10.24 -9.17 -23.95
C VAL A 227 -9.37 -10.09 -23.09
N GLY A 228 -9.44 -9.96 -21.77
CA GLY A 228 -8.58 -10.67 -20.84
C GLY A 228 -7.19 -10.03 -20.67
N PRO A 229 -6.42 -10.46 -19.67
CA PRO A 229 -5.21 -9.75 -19.24
C PRO A 229 -4.04 -9.79 -20.24
N LEU A 230 -3.85 -10.90 -20.95
CA LEU A 230 -2.72 -11.08 -21.87
C LEU A 230 -2.77 -10.13 -23.08
N LYS A 231 -3.97 -9.75 -23.52
CA LYS A 231 -4.20 -8.87 -24.69
C LYS A 231 -4.56 -7.45 -24.30
N ALA A 232 -4.69 -7.15 -23.02
CA ALA A 232 -5.15 -5.85 -22.55
C ALA A 232 -4.28 -4.70 -23.09
N HIS A 233 -2.96 -4.84 -23.04
CA HIS A 233 -2.02 -3.82 -23.51
C HIS A 233 -2.16 -3.45 -24.99
N THR A 234 -2.63 -4.36 -25.85
CA THR A 234 -2.84 -4.10 -27.28
C THR A 234 -4.23 -3.52 -27.61
N CYS A 235 -5.18 -3.64 -26.69
CA CYS A 235 -6.59 -3.27 -26.93
C CYS A 235 -7.03 -2.01 -26.17
N ILE A 236 -6.09 -1.28 -25.54
CA ILE A 236 -6.35 -0.03 -24.81
C ILE A 236 -7.09 0.99 -25.68
N VAL A 237 -6.75 1.06 -26.97
CA VAL A 237 -7.36 2.00 -27.91
C VAL A 237 -8.82 1.69 -28.24
N GLU A 238 -9.30 0.48 -27.96
CA GLU A 238 -10.69 0.08 -28.21
C GLU A 238 -11.63 0.44 -27.05
N THR A 239 -11.07 0.89 -25.93
CA THR A 239 -11.82 1.13 -24.69
C THR A 239 -12.64 2.40 -24.75
N ASN A 240 -13.75 2.43 -24.00
CA ASN A 240 -14.63 3.60 -23.98
C ASN A 240 -13.91 4.83 -23.40
N THR A 241 -13.12 4.63 -22.34
CA THR A 241 -12.32 5.71 -21.76
C THR A 241 -11.33 6.29 -22.77
N PHE A 242 -10.67 5.45 -23.58
CA PHE A 242 -9.77 5.94 -24.63
C PHE A 242 -10.54 6.75 -25.68
N GLN A 243 -11.64 6.22 -26.21
CA GLN A 243 -12.40 6.90 -27.27
C GLN A 243 -12.93 8.27 -26.84
N GLN A 244 -13.37 8.41 -25.59
CA GLN A 244 -13.83 9.69 -25.04
C GLN A 244 -12.70 10.72 -24.85
N ASN A 245 -11.45 10.27 -24.69
CA ASN A 245 -10.30 11.12 -24.39
C ASN A 245 -9.24 11.09 -25.50
N LYS A 246 -9.54 10.52 -26.67
CA LYS A 246 -8.56 10.13 -27.69
C LYS A 246 -7.62 11.26 -28.09
N GLN A 247 -8.18 12.39 -28.54
CA GLN A 247 -7.37 13.51 -29.02
C GLN A 247 -6.49 14.07 -27.90
N TRP A 248 -7.07 14.28 -26.71
CA TRP A 248 -6.34 14.79 -25.56
C TRP A 248 -5.20 13.85 -25.14
N LEU A 249 -5.42 12.52 -25.15
CA LEU A 249 -4.39 11.54 -24.81
C LEU A 249 -3.26 11.52 -25.83
N ILE A 250 -3.57 11.56 -27.12
CA ILE A 250 -2.57 11.63 -28.20
C ILE A 250 -1.72 12.89 -28.04
N ASP A 251 -2.36 14.05 -27.94
CA ASP A 251 -1.68 15.34 -27.80
C ASP A 251 -0.82 15.39 -26.53
N SER A 252 -1.33 14.82 -25.42
CA SER A 252 -0.62 14.81 -24.14
C SER A 252 0.56 13.85 -24.16
N ILE A 253 0.43 12.67 -24.76
CA ILE A 253 1.54 11.70 -24.88
C ILE A 253 2.62 12.25 -25.82
N GLN A 254 2.25 12.93 -26.91
CA GLN A 254 3.19 13.57 -27.84
C GLN A 254 3.77 14.89 -27.30
N SER A 255 3.21 15.43 -26.21
CA SER A 255 3.71 16.67 -25.63
C SER A 255 5.16 16.52 -25.15
N GLU A 256 5.94 17.58 -25.34
CA GLU A 256 7.32 17.66 -24.88
C GLU A 256 7.44 17.39 -23.37
N GLU A 257 6.49 17.90 -22.57
CA GLU A 257 6.44 17.68 -21.12
C GLU A 257 6.40 16.19 -20.75
N PHE A 258 5.55 15.41 -21.43
CA PHE A 258 5.42 13.97 -21.13
C PHE A 258 6.59 13.15 -21.70
N GLN A 259 7.11 13.50 -22.87
CA GLN A 259 8.26 12.82 -23.48
C GLN A 259 9.52 12.98 -22.63
N LEU A 260 9.87 14.22 -22.25
CA LEU A 260 11.02 14.49 -21.38
C LEU A 260 10.85 13.85 -20.00
N PHE A 261 9.63 13.84 -19.46
CA PHE A 261 9.36 13.16 -18.20
C PHE A 261 9.64 11.65 -18.32
N GLN A 262 9.21 10.99 -19.39
CA GLN A 262 9.52 9.57 -19.62
C GLN A 262 11.03 9.32 -19.75
N GLU A 263 11.76 10.17 -20.47
CA GLU A 263 13.22 10.07 -20.57
C GLU A 263 13.89 10.13 -19.19
N LEU A 264 13.45 11.05 -18.32
CA LEU A 264 13.91 11.14 -16.94
C LEU A 264 13.59 9.87 -16.15
N VAL A 265 12.37 9.32 -16.28
CA VAL A 265 11.98 8.06 -15.61
C VAL A 265 12.86 6.89 -16.08
N HIS A 266 13.07 6.75 -17.40
CA HIS A 266 13.84 5.65 -17.96
C HIS A 266 15.31 5.74 -17.59
N HIS A 267 15.89 6.94 -17.61
CA HIS A 267 17.25 7.16 -17.14
C HIS A 267 17.38 6.86 -15.64
N ALA A 268 16.43 7.32 -14.82
CA ALA A 268 16.40 7.00 -13.40
C ALA A 268 16.35 5.48 -13.13
N GLN A 269 15.58 4.72 -13.93
CA GLN A 269 15.53 3.26 -13.88
C GLN A 269 16.84 2.58 -14.26
N ASP A 270 17.69 3.24 -15.05
CA ASP A 270 18.94 2.69 -15.57
C ASP A 270 20.14 3.00 -14.68
N VAL A 271 20.11 4.12 -13.94
CA VAL A 271 21.21 4.55 -13.07
C VAL A 271 21.03 4.23 -11.59
N THR A 272 19.84 3.77 -11.18
CA THR A 272 19.54 3.52 -9.76
C THR A 272 20.26 2.26 -9.24
N ASP A 273 21.00 2.40 -8.13
CA ASP A 273 21.64 1.28 -7.43
C ASP A 273 20.68 0.50 -6.51
N LEU A 274 19.55 1.11 -6.14
CA LEU A 274 18.52 0.51 -5.31
C LEU A 274 17.22 0.46 -6.11
N GLU A 275 16.74 -0.74 -6.38
CA GLU A 275 15.52 -0.91 -7.18
C GLU A 275 14.28 -0.48 -6.39
N VAL A 276 13.24 -0.06 -7.12
CA VAL A 276 11.97 0.37 -6.52
C VAL A 276 10.86 -0.54 -7.00
N PHE A 277 10.30 -1.33 -6.08
CA PHE A 277 9.22 -2.26 -6.34
C PHE A 277 7.92 -1.80 -5.69
N ALA A 278 6.80 -2.37 -6.16
CA ALA A 278 5.48 -2.02 -5.66
C ALA A 278 5.09 -2.83 -4.42
N THR A 279 4.50 -2.15 -3.45
CA THR A 279 3.64 -2.76 -2.43
C THR A 279 2.20 -2.68 -2.93
N ALA A 280 1.70 -3.74 -3.57
CA ALA A 280 0.39 -3.73 -4.23
C ALA A 280 -0.45 -4.98 -3.91
N HIS A 281 -1.76 -4.79 -3.89
CA HIS A 281 -2.73 -5.83 -3.50
C HIS A 281 -3.84 -6.00 -4.54
N THR A 282 -3.91 -5.10 -5.53
CA THR A 282 -5.00 -5.02 -6.51
C THR A 282 -4.45 -5.04 -7.93
N THR A 283 -5.30 -5.42 -8.90
CA THR A 283 -4.97 -5.32 -10.32
C THR A 283 -4.60 -3.89 -10.71
N LYS A 284 -5.33 -2.89 -10.20
CA LYS A 284 -5.09 -1.46 -10.47
C LYS A 284 -3.67 -1.05 -10.07
N GLY A 285 -3.24 -1.40 -8.85
CA GLY A 285 -1.90 -1.06 -8.37
C GLY A 285 -0.79 -1.68 -9.21
N MET A 286 -1.00 -2.92 -9.69
CA MET A 286 -0.05 -3.58 -10.60
C MET A 286 -0.04 -2.97 -11.99
N VAL A 287 -1.19 -2.55 -12.53
CA VAL A 287 -1.26 -1.82 -13.81
C VAL A 287 -0.53 -0.49 -13.71
N GLN A 288 -0.73 0.29 -12.65
CA GLN A 288 -0.02 1.56 -12.46
C GLN A 288 1.50 1.35 -12.42
N THR A 289 1.94 0.34 -11.67
CA THR A 289 3.35 -0.05 -11.56
C THR A 289 3.93 -0.42 -12.92
N LEU A 290 3.21 -1.22 -13.71
CA LEU A 290 3.59 -1.61 -15.07
C LEU A 290 3.70 -0.38 -15.99
N LEU A 291 2.75 0.54 -15.91
CA LEU A 291 2.74 1.76 -16.74
C LEU A 291 3.91 2.68 -16.42
N TYR A 292 4.28 2.86 -15.14
CA TYR A 292 5.47 3.63 -14.75
C TYR A 292 6.78 3.03 -15.26
N ALA A 293 6.83 1.71 -15.47
CA ALA A 293 7.96 1.01 -16.05
C ALA A 293 7.95 0.96 -17.59
N SER A 294 6.87 1.43 -18.23
CA SER A 294 6.69 1.27 -19.67
C SER A 294 7.24 2.46 -20.46
N HIS A 295 7.59 2.20 -21.71
CA HIS A 295 7.73 3.23 -22.73
C HIS A 295 6.38 3.41 -23.45
N ILE A 296 5.80 4.59 -23.29
CA ILE A 296 4.47 4.96 -23.80
C ILE A 296 4.67 5.94 -24.95
N SER A 297 4.20 5.58 -26.15
CA SER A 297 4.35 6.40 -27.35
C SER A 297 3.10 6.35 -28.21
N ILE A 298 3.03 7.24 -29.20
CA ILE A 298 2.03 7.19 -30.26
C ILE A 298 2.69 6.63 -31.53
N ASP A 299 2.07 5.67 -32.20
CA ASP A 299 2.52 5.15 -33.51
C ASP A 299 2.00 5.99 -34.69
N ASP A 300 2.41 5.61 -35.90
CA ASP A 300 2.05 6.30 -37.15
C ASP A 300 0.52 6.30 -37.42
N ASP A 301 -0.21 5.35 -36.83
CA ASP A 301 -1.68 5.23 -36.94
C ASP A 301 -2.41 5.99 -35.81
N ASN A 302 -1.71 6.84 -35.06
CA ASN A 302 -2.22 7.57 -33.89
C ASN A 302 -2.76 6.64 -32.78
N ARG A 303 -2.11 5.49 -32.57
CA ARG A 303 -2.46 4.54 -31.51
C ARG A 303 -1.45 4.63 -30.38
N VAL A 304 -1.95 4.50 -29.15
CA VAL A 304 -1.09 4.39 -27.97
C VAL A 304 -0.42 3.03 -27.96
N VAL A 305 0.91 3.03 -27.95
CA VAL A 305 1.75 1.85 -27.83
C VAL A 305 2.41 1.84 -26.46
N ILE A 306 2.25 0.74 -25.73
CA ILE A 306 2.85 0.52 -24.41
C ILE A 306 3.86 -0.62 -24.52
N LYS A 307 5.15 -0.28 -24.43
CA LYS A 307 6.24 -1.26 -24.40
C LYS A 307 6.72 -1.42 -22.96
N VAL A 308 6.32 -2.52 -22.34
CA VAL A 308 6.64 -2.80 -20.93
C VAL A 308 8.11 -3.20 -20.78
N ARG A 309 8.83 -2.55 -19.84
CA ARG A 309 10.17 -2.99 -19.42
C ARG A 309 10.03 -3.97 -18.25
N GLU A 310 9.87 -5.26 -18.53
CA GLU A 310 9.60 -6.30 -17.52
C GLU A 310 10.65 -6.37 -16.39
N ASP A 311 11.87 -5.93 -16.65
CA ASP A 311 12.97 -5.89 -15.70
C ASP A 311 13.00 -4.62 -14.83
N LYS A 312 12.09 -3.66 -15.04
CA LYS A 312 12.08 -2.38 -14.31
C LYS A 312 10.94 -2.26 -13.30
N TYR A 313 10.16 -3.32 -13.09
CA TYR A 313 9.17 -3.37 -12.03
C TYR A 313 9.07 -4.76 -11.38
N ALA A 314 8.53 -4.79 -10.17
CA ALA A 314 8.19 -6.01 -9.48
C ALA A 314 7.12 -5.76 -8.41
N LEU A 315 6.52 -6.83 -7.89
CA LEU A 315 5.70 -6.81 -6.69
C LEU A 315 6.60 -7.12 -5.47
N GLY A 316 7.15 -6.08 -4.86
CA GLY A 316 8.16 -6.18 -3.79
C GLY A 316 7.59 -6.56 -2.42
N LEU A 317 6.29 -6.39 -2.23
CA LEU A 317 5.55 -6.82 -1.04
C LEU A 317 4.05 -6.90 -1.34
N LEU A 318 3.48 -8.10 -1.27
CA LEU A 318 2.04 -8.32 -1.17
C LEU A 318 1.68 -8.75 0.25
N ARG A 319 0.70 -8.08 0.85
CA ARG A 319 0.15 -8.42 2.17
C ARG A 319 -1.23 -9.04 1.98
N ASP A 320 -1.36 -10.32 2.26
CA ASP A 320 -2.63 -11.04 2.08
C ASP A 320 -3.78 -10.43 2.91
N GLU A 321 -3.51 -9.91 4.11
CA GLU A 321 -4.53 -9.32 4.97
C GLU A 321 -5.18 -8.06 4.37
N ARG A 322 -4.54 -7.46 3.35
CA ARG A 322 -5.00 -6.26 2.66
C ARG A 322 -5.80 -6.58 1.38
N MET A 323 -6.11 -7.85 1.14
CA MET A 323 -6.87 -8.29 -0.03
C MET A 323 -8.34 -8.58 0.28
N TRP A 324 -8.67 -8.77 1.56
CA TRP A 324 -9.99 -9.18 2.02
C TRP A 324 -10.90 -7.98 2.24
N ASN A 325 -11.64 -7.57 1.21
CA ASN A 325 -12.56 -6.42 1.25
C ASN A 325 -14.05 -6.81 1.25
N ASP A 326 -14.38 -8.06 0.93
CA ASP A 326 -15.74 -8.56 0.90
C ASP A 326 -16.17 -9.09 2.29
N PRO A 327 -17.31 -8.62 2.85
CA PRO A 327 -17.78 -9.07 4.16
C PRO A 327 -18.00 -10.59 4.28
N GLU A 328 -18.43 -11.26 3.20
CA GLU A 328 -18.62 -12.72 3.23
C GLU A 328 -17.28 -13.45 3.22
N ALA A 329 -16.30 -12.95 2.48
CA ALA A 329 -14.93 -13.45 2.50
C ALA A 329 -14.25 -13.25 3.87
N ILE A 330 -14.52 -12.12 4.56
CA ILE A 330 -14.07 -11.89 5.93
C ILE A 330 -14.74 -12.87 6.90
N ASP A 331 -16.04 -13.12 6.76
CA ASP A 331 -16.74 -14.12 7.57
C ASP A 331 -16.15 -15.53 7.37
N LEU A 332 -15.73 -15.85 6.15
CA LEU A 332 -15.06 -17.11 5.87
C LEU A 332 -13.72 -17.22 6.59
N MET A 333 -12.94 -16.14 6.60
CA MET A 333 -11.70 -16.07 7.39
C MET A 333 -11.98 -16.30 8.89
N ARG A 334 -13.04 -15.68 9.44
CA ARG A 334 -13.49 -15.88 10.83
C ARG A 334 -13.79 -17.37 11.09
N LEU A 335 -14.49 -18.06 10.19
CA LEU A 335 -14.77 -19.50 10.30
C LEU A 335 -13.48 -20.35 10.33
N ILE A 336 -12.50 -20.06 9.47
CA ILE A 336 -11.21 -20.77 9.47
C ILE A 336 -10.49 -20.64 10.82
N PHE A 337 -10.49 -19.43 11.39
CA PHE A 337 -9.80 -19.15 12.66
C PHE A 337 -10.51 -19.72 13.89
N LEU A 338 -11.86 -19.77 13.89
CA LEU A 338 -12.62 -20.46 14.93
C LEU A 338 -12.21 -21.94 15.04
N GLY A 339 -11.88 -22.57 13.89
CA GLY A 339 -11.30 -23.90 13.83
C GLY A 339 -12.33 -25.04 13.85
N PRO A 340 -11.86 -26.29 13.66
CA PRO A 340 -12.72 -27.45 13.47
C PRO A 340 -13.62 -27.76 14.68
N ASP A 341 -13.18 -27.46 15.90
CA ASP A 341 -13.94 -27.76 17.12
C ASP A 341 -15.21 -26.90 17.24
N VAL A 342 -15.16 -25.66 16.76
CA VAL A 342 -16.30 -24.73 16.80
C VAL A 342 -17.18 -24.89 15.56
N VAL A 343 -16.56 -25.07 14.39
CA VAL A 343 -17.26 -25.12 13.09
C VAL A 343 -17.78 -26.53 12.78
N GLY A 344 -17.21 -27.55 13.40
CA GLY A 344 -17.64 -28.95 13.30
C GLY A 344 -17.64 -29.47 11.87
N LYS A 345 -18.72 -30.18 11.50
CA LYS A 345 -18.88 -30.85 10.19
C LYS A 345 -18.77 -29.92 8.98
N HIS A 346 -19.01 -28.62 9.16
CA HIS A 346 -18.96 -27.65 8.06
C HIS A 346 -17.54 -27.15 7.75
N PHE A 347 -16.55 -27.45 8.60
CA PHE A 347 -15.21 -26.88 8.49
C PHE A 347 -14.54 -27.21 7.15
N ASN A 348 -14.65 -28.44 6.67
CA ASN A 348 -14.09 -28.84 5.37
C ASN A 348 -14.70 -28.07 4.18
N LYS A 349 -16.01 -27.76 4.24
CA LYS A 349 -16.68 -26.95 3.21
C LYS A 349 -16.06 -25.55 3.18
N PHE A 350 -15.94 -24.92 4.34
CA PHE A 350 -15.41 -23.56 4.46
C PHE A 350 -13.92 -23.48 4.10
N LYS A 351 -13.11 -24.50 4.41
CA LYS A 351 -11.72 -24.59 3.93
C LYS A 351 -11.61 -24.50 2.40
N ASN A 352 -12.44 -25.27 1.69
CA ASN A 352 -12.41 -25.27 0.22
C ASN A 352 -12.81 -23.90 -0.35
N GLN A 353 -13.86 -23.29 0.21
CA GLN A 353 -14.29 -21.94 -0.18
C GLN A 353 -13.20 -20.90 0.12
N TYR A 354 -12.50 -21.02 1.26
CA TYR A 354 -11.46 -20.08 1.66
C TYR A 354 -10.30 -20.12 0.68
N VAL A 355 -9.84 -21.33 0.33
CA VAL A 355 -8.76 -21.53 -0.63
C VAL A 355 -9.16 -21.00 -2.01
N GLU A 356 -10.39 -21.23 -2.45
CA GLU A 356 -10.89 -20.73 -3.74
C GLU A 356 -10.86 -19.20 -3.78
N ILE A 357 -11.45 -18.54 -2.78
CA ILE A 357 -11.46 -17.07 -2.69
C ILE A 357 -10.04 -16.52 -2.58
N PHE A 358 -9.21 -17.06 -1.68
CA PHE A 358 -7.84 -16.61 -1.50
C PHE A 358 -7.00 -16.76 -2.78
N SER A 359 -7.12 -17.90 -3.45
CA SER A 359 -6.42 -18.13 -4.72
C SER A 359 -6.88 -17.19 -5.83
N ASN A 360 -8.19 -16.86 -5.87
CA ASN A 360 -8.73 -15.92 -6.83
C ASN A 360 -8.22 -14.50 -6.55
N LEU A 361 -8.22 -14.06 -5.29
CA LEU A 361 -7.68 -12.76 -4.90
C LEU A 361 -6.21 -12.61 -5.35
N LEU A 362 -5.36 -13.60 -5.06
CA LEU A 362 -3.95 -13.61 -5.50
C LEU A 362 -3.82 -13.58 -7.03
N TYR A 363 -4.60 -14.41 -7.73
CA TYR A 363 -4.60 -14.41 -9.19
C TYR A 363 -5.01 -13.05 -9.77
N GLN A 364 -5.99 -12.35 -9.18
CA GLN A 364 -6.38 -11.00 -9.62
C GLN A 364 -5.22 -10.00 -9.55
N THR A 365 -4.30 -10.16 -8.59
CA THR A 365 -3.09 -9.33 -8.53
C THR A 365 -2.04 -9.77 -9.55
N PHE A 366 -1.88 -11.08 -9.78
CA PHE A 366 -0.88 -11.61 -10.71
C PHE A 366 -1.25 -11.46 -12.18
N LYS A 367 -2.55 -11.38 -12.52
CA LYS A 367 -3.04 -11.56 -13.89
C LYS A 367 -2.42 -10.60 -14.91
N VAL A 368 -2.01 -9.41 -14.51
CA VAL A 368 -1.37 -8.41 -15.38
C VAL A 368 0.14 -8.55 -15.51
N GLY A 369 0.72 -9.56 -14.86
CA GLY A 369 2.16 -9.77 -14.74
C GLY A 369 2.75 -9.15 -13.47
N VAL A 370 3.79 -9.79 -12.93
CA VAL A 370 4.46 -9.38 -11.69
C VAL A 370 5.87 -8.79 -11.93
N GLY A 371 6.25 -8.58 -13.19
CA GLY A 371 7.58 -8.11 -13.57
C GLY A 371 8.66 -9.13 -13.20
N LYS A 372 9.69 -8.70 -12.46
CA LYS A 372 10.79 -9.56 -12.01
C LYS A 372 10.35 -10.65 -11.03
N ILE A 373 9.57 -10.29 -10.01
CA ILE A 373 9.24 -11.16 -8.89
C ILE A 373 8.02 -10.65 -8.10
N ALA A 374 7.30 -11.56 -7.47
CA ALA A 374 6.25 -11.28 -6.49
C ALA A 374 6.64 -11.81 -5.11
N VAL A 375 6.93 -10.91 -4.17
CA VAL A 375 7.25 -11.24 -2.77
C VAL A 375 5.96 -11.21 -1.96
N ILE A 376 5.51 -12.38 -1.54
CA ILE A 376 4.17 -12.59 -0.98
C ILE A 376 4.29 -12.94 0.49
N ARG A 377 3.75 -12.07 1.34
CA ARG A 377 3.84 -12.22 2.79
C ARG A 377 2.72 -13.09 3.34
N LEU A 378 3.11 -13.97 4.25
CA LEU A 378 2.19 -14.77 5.06
C LEU A 378 1.27 -13.90 5.93
N LEU A 379 0.08 -14.42 6.23
CA LEU A 379 -0.94 -13.77 7.03
C LEU A 379 -0.41 -13.27 8.37
N CYS A 380 -0.43 -11.94 8.53
CA CYS A 380 0.18 -11.26 9.67
C CYS A 380 -0.80 -10.34 10.39
N MET A 381 -2.09 -10.70 10.42
CA MET A 381 -3.14 -9.91 11.05
C MET A 381 -3.39 -10.36 12.49
N PRO A 382 -3.49 -9.46 13.49
CA PRO A 382 -3.91 -9.82 14.84
C PRO A 382 -5.38 -10.25 14.89
N PHE A 383 -5.72 -11.20 15.77
CA PHE A 383 -7.10 -11.69 15.92
C PHE A 383 -8.10 -10.60 16.30
N LYS A 384 -7.71 -9.60 17.09
CA LYS A 384 -8.57 -8.45 17.44
C LYS A 384 -9.02 -7.61 16.24
N MET A 385 -8.27 -7.65 15.13
CA MET A 385 -8.70 -6.97 13.90
C MET A 385 -9.66 -7.83 13.07
N ILE A 386 -9.68 -9.15 13.27
CA ILE A 386 -10.58 -10.10 12.59
C ILE A 386 -11.91 -10.19 13.35
N PHE A 387 -11.83 -10.30 14.68
CA PHE A 387 -12.93 -10.29 15.63
C PHE A 387 -12.87 -8.97 16.41
N THR A 388 -13.46 -7.92 15.83
CA THR A 388 -13.51 -6.58 16.42
C THR A 388 -14.40 -6.56 17.66
N GLU A 389 -14.32 -5.50 18.47
CA GLU A 389 -15.21 -5.33 19.64
C GLU A 389 -16.70 -5.27 19.24
N LYS A 390 -16.98 -4.85 18.00
CA LYS A 390 -18.33 -4.77 17.43
C LYS A 390 -18.79 -6.09 16.79
N PHE A 391 -17.96 -7.13 16.81
CA PHE A 391 -18.30 -8.42 16.19
C PHE A 391 -19.54 -9.04 16.87
N ASP A 392 -20.63 -9.12 16.11
CA ASP A 392 -21.89 -9.69 16.59
C ASP A 392 -21.85 -11.23 16.55
N VAL A 393 -21.40 -11.81 17.67
CA VAL A 393 -21.34 -13.26 17.87
C VAL A 393 -22.70 -13.93 17.64
N LYS A 394 -23.80 -13.30 18.07
CA LYS A 394 -25.14 -13.90 17.98
C LYS A 394 -25.59 -13.98 16.52
N ARG A 395 -25.51 -12.87 15.80
CA ARG A 395 -25.84 -12.82 14.37
C ARG A 395 -24.96 -13.77 13.55
N PHE A 396 -23.66 -13.79 13.83
CA PHE A 396 -22.72 -14.67 13.13
C PHE A 396 -23.03 -16.15 13.38
N SER A 397 -23.30 -16.52 14.63
CA SER A 397 -23.64 -17.90 15.00
C SER A 397 -24.95 -18.35 14.35
N GLN A 398 -25.95 -17.48 14.30
CA GLN A 398 -27.21 -17.75 13.58
C GLN A 398 -27.02 -17.91 12.08
N LYS A 399 -26.19 -17.05 11.46
CA LYS A 399 -25.90 -17.08 10.02
C LYS A 399 -25.30 -18.42 9.58
N PHE A 400 -24.45 -19.01 10.40
CA PHE A 400 -23.69 -20.22 10.07
C PHE A 400 -24.12 -21.49 10.82
N ASP A 401 -25.23 -21.44 11.56
CA ASP A 401 -25.75 -22.56 12.36
C ASP A 401 -24.71 -23.12 13.36
N LEU A 402 -24.09 -22.22 14.14
CA LEU A 402 -23.05 -22.54 15.13
C LEU A 402 -23.56 -22.39 16.56
N ASP A 403 -22.96 -23.12 17.51
CA ASP A 403 -23.20 -22.90 18.94
C ASP A 403 -22.63 -21.54 19.39
N GLU A 404 -23.52 -20.61 19.74
CA GLU A 404 -23.16 -19.25 20.15
C GLU A 404 -22.18 -19.25 21.33
N LYS A 405 -22.34 -20.18 22.28
CA LYS A 405 -21.48 -20.26 23.46
C LYS A 405 -20.06 -20.70 23.08
N ALA A 406 -19.93 -21.71 22.23
CA ALA A 406 -18.63 -22.14 21.69
C ALA A 406 -17.94 -21.02 20.91
N VAL A 407 -18.67 -20.32 20.01
CA VAL A 407 -18.12 -19.19 19.25
C VAL A 407 -17.64 -18.09 20.19
N ARG A 408 -18.47 -17.67 21.15
CA ARG A 408 -18.12 -16.62 22.12
C ARG A 408 -16.87 -16.97 22.92
N ASN A 409 -16.80 -18.20 23.45
CA ASN A 409 -15.64 -18.67 24.21
C ASN A 409 -14.37 -18.66 23.35
N ARG A 410 -14.47 -19.14 22.11
CA ARG A 410 -13.33 -19.17 21.19
C ARG A 410 -12.85 -17.78 20.81
N VAL A 411 -13.77 -16.88 20.48
CA VAL A 411 -13.45 -15.47 20.18
C VAL A 411 -12.74 -14.83 21.36
N ASN A 412 -13.28 -14.97 22.58
CA ASN A 412 -12.64 -14.45 23.79
C ASN A 412 -11.21 -14.98 23.95
N VAL A 413 -10.96 -16.27 23.73
CA VAL A 413 -9.60 -16.83 23.79
C VAL A 413 -8.68 -16.22 22.73
N LEU A 414 -9.15 -16.07 21.50
CA LEU A 414 -8.35 -15.52 20.40
C LEU A 414 -8.04 -14.02 20.57
N THR A 415 -8.94 -13.26 21.20
CA THR A 415 -8.81 -11.80 21.32
C THR A 415 -8.29 -11.34 22.69
N ASN A 416 -8.09 -12.25 23.66
CA ASN A 416 -7.63 -11.93 25.01
C ASN A 416 -6.11 -11.69 25.12
N GLU A 417 -5.54 -10.93 24.18
CA GLU A 417 -4.16 -10.46 24.24
C GLU A 417 -4.13 -9.00 24.71
N THR A 418 -3.30 -8.65 25.69
CA THR A 418 -3.18 -7.26 26.15
C THR A 418 -2.44 -6.40 25.13
N GLU A 419 -1.29 -6.87 24.64
CA GLU A 419 -0.49 -6.21 23.61
C GLU A 419 -0.70 -6.86 22.24
N THR A 420 -1.43 -6.16 21.38
CA THR A 420 -1.88 -6.67 20.08
C THR A 420 -0.73 -6.84 19.07
N TYR A 421 0.29 -5.98 19.09
CA TYR A 421 1.31 -5.98 18.04
C TYR A 421 2.42 -7.00 18.27
N HIS A 422 2.67 -7.39 19.53
CA HIS A 422 3.64 -8.42 19.89
C HIS A 422 3.01 -9.81 20.14
N GLY A 423 1.69 -9.93 19.98
CA GLY A 423 0.92 -11.15 20.21
C GLY A 423 1.03 -12.23 19.14
N CYS A 424 0.00 -13.08 19.05
CA CYS A 424 -0.09 -14.22 18.16
C CYS A 424 -0.54 -13.80 16.75
N ARG A 425 0.43 -13.58 15.86
CA ARG A 425 0.26 -13.23 14.45
C ARG A 425 1.44 -13.71 13.60
N GLY A 426 1.28 -13.72 12.28
CA GLY A 426 2.36 -14.11 11.36
C GLY A 426 2.67 -15.61 11.46
N VAL A 427 3.95 -15.97 11.36
CA VAL A 427 4.41 -17.36 11.42
C VAL A 427 4.00 -18.10 12.70
N ARG A 428 3.78 -17.36 13.80
CA ARG A 428 3.35 -17.92 15.09
C ARG A 428 1.98 -18.58 15.00
N VAL A 429 1.08 -18.03 14.18
CA VAL A 429 -0.25 -18.61 13.94
C VAL A 429 -0.12 -19.91 13.17
N THR A 430 0.68 -19.94 12.10
CA THR A 430 0.89 -21.15 11.30
C THR A 430 1.64 -22.25 12.03
N VAL A 431 2.50 -21.90 12.98
CA VAL A 431 3.18 -22.86 13.87
C VAL A 431 2.18 -23.50 14.85
N GLN A 432 1.26 -22.72 15.41
CA GLN A 432 0.23 -23.26 16.32
C GLN A 432 -0.91 -23.99 15.58
N ARG A 433 -1.16 -23.61 14.32
CA ARG A 433 -2.24 -24.12 13.48
C ARG A 433 -1.70 -24.47 12.10
N GLU A 434 -1.15 -25.68 11.99
CA GLU A 434 -0.60 -26.23 10.74
C GLU A 434 -1.64 -26.23 9.61
N ASP A 435 -2.91 -26.48 9.92
CA ASP A 435 -4.01 -26.45 8.95
C ASP A 435 -4.16 -25.08 8.28
N ILE A 436 -3.88 -23.98 8.99
CA ILE A 436 -3.88 -22.63 8.39
C ILE A 436 -2.67 -22.45 7.46
N CYS A 437 -1.51 -22.99 7.83
CA CYS A 437 -0.33 -23.01 6.98
C CYS A 437 -0.61 -23.74 5.65
N GLU A 438 -1.25 -24.91 5.74
CA GLU A 438 -1.63 -25.71 4.56
C GLU A 438 -2.58 -24.97 3.63
N LEU A 439 -3.63 -24.34 4.18
CA LEU A 439 -4.61 -23.58 3.42
C LEU A 439 -3.98 -22.38 2.70
N TRP A 440 -3.08 -21.68 3.38
CA TRP A 440 -2.37 -20.55 2.80
C TRP A 440 -1.45 -21.01 1.65
N CYS A 441 -0.67 -22.07 1.88
CA CYS A 441 0.19 -22.66 0.84
C CYS A 441 -0.64 -23.13 -0.36
N GLU A 442 -1.78 -23.79 -0.12
CA GLU A 442 -2.65 -24.28 -1.19
C GLU A 442 -3.23 -23.14 -2.03
N GLY A 443 -3.74 -22.08 -1.41
CA GLY A 443 -4.27 -20.92 -2.12
C GLY A 443 -3.21 -20.22 -2.97
N LEU A 444 -2.01 -20.02 -2.42
CA LEU A 444 -0.88 -19.44 -3.13
C LEU A 444 -0.46 -20.28 -4.33
N LEU A 445 -0.25 -21.58 -4.12
CA LEU A 445 0.19 -22.50 -5.19
C LEU A 445 -0.86 -22.60 -6.30
N LYS A 446 -2.16 -22.61 -5.97
CA LYS A 446 -3.26 -22.58 -6.96
C LYS A 446 -3.21 -21.30 -7.80
N ALA A 447 -3.07 -20.14 -7.18
CA ALA A 447 -3.03 -18.86 -7.88
C ALA A 447 -1.83 -18.75 -8.82
N ALA A 448 -0.63 -19.07 -8.32
CA ALA A 448 0.59 -18.99 -9.09
C ALA A 448 0.63 -20.04 -10.22
N LYS A 449 0.16 -21.27 -9.95
CA LYS A 449 0.02 -22.29 -11.00
C LYS A 449 -0.93 -21.83 -12.10
N ARG A 450 -2.12 -21.34 -11.75
CA ARG A 450 -3.09 -20.82 -12.71
C ARG A 450 -2.49 -19.72 -13.60
N ALA A 451 -1.83 -18.73 -13.00
CA ALA A 451 -1.22 -17.64 -13.75
C ALA A 451 -0.17 -18.17 -14.75
N ASN A 452 0.72 -19.05 -14.31
CA ASN A 452 1.74 -19.63 -15.19
C ASN A 452 1.16 -20.55 -16.28
N ASP A 453 0.14 -21.37 -15.96
CA ASP A 453 -0.56 -22.22 -16.94
C ASP A 453 -1.26 -21.37 -18.04
N GLU A 454 -1.71 -20.17 -17.69
CA GLU A 454 -2.27 -19.18 -18.62
C GLU A 454 -1.19 -18.36 -19.36
N GLY A 455 0.11 -18.63 -19.15
CA GLY A 455 1.22 -17.93 -19.81
C GLY A 455 1.58 -16.58 -19.19
N ILE A 456 1.05 -16.25 -18.02
CA ILE A 456 1.44 -15.06 -17.25
C ILE A 456 2.71 -15.41 -16.48
N LYS A 457 3.79 -14.68 -16.75
CA LYS A 457 5.08 -14.88 -16.07
C LYS A 457 4.98 -14.45 -14.60
N THR A 458 4.76 -15.43 -13.72
CA THR A 458 4.56 -15.20 -12.28
C THR A 458 5.63 -15.91 -11.47
N GLN A 459 6.75 -15.21 -11.23
CA GLN A 459 7.82 -15.66 -10.35
C GLN A 459 7.50 -15.22 -8.92
N ILE A 460 7.43 -16.17 -7.98
CA ILE A 460 7.07 -15.88 -6.58
C ILE A 460 8.22 -16.13 -5.60
N GLN A 461 8.25 -15.32 -4.55
CA GLN A 461 9.09 -15.47 -3.36
C GLN A 461 8.19 -15.40 -2.13
N ILE A 462 8.30 -16.38 -1.24
CA ILE A 462 7.48 -16.44 -0.04
C ILE A 462 8.14 -15.58 1.04
N LEU A 463 7.40 -14.78 1.79
CA LEU A 463 7.93 -13.96 2.88
C LEU A 463 7.26 -14.33 4.22
N LEU A 464 8.04 -14.89 5.14
CA LEU A 464 7.58 -15.23 6.49
C LEU A 464 7.71 -14.03 7.42
N SER A 465 6.59 -13.58 7.99
CA SER A 465 6.54 -12.47 8.95
C SER A 465 6.56 -12.96 10.41
N MET A 466 7.00 -12.09 11.32
CA MET A 466 7.06 -12.27 12.78
C MET A 466 7.98 -13.39 13.24
N VAL A 467 8.93 -13.77 12.39
CA VAL A 467 9.96 -14.76 12.70
C VAL A 467 10.79 -14.24 13.87
N THR A 468 10.99 -15.10 14.86
CA THR A 468 11.86 -14.90 16.02
C THR A 468 12.94 -15.97 16.07
N PHE A 469 12.57 -17.21 15.74
CA PHE A 469 13.42 -18.38 15.88
C PHE A 469 13.55 -19.16 14.55
N PRO A 470 14.72 -19.78 14.27
CA PRO A 470 14.91 -20.63 13.09
C PRO A 470 13.86 -21.74 12.94
N GLN A 471 13.44 -22.35 14.04
CA GLN A 471 12.50 -23.48 14.06
C GLN A 471 11.13 -23.11 13.48
N GLU A 472 10.69 -21.86 13.64
CA GLU A 472 9.43 -21.38 13.06
C GLU A 472 9.47 -21.44 11.51
N VAL A 473 10.66 -21.19 10.94
CA VAL A 473 10.90 -21.26 9.50
C VAL A 473 11.02 -22.71 9.02
N GLU A 474 11.70 -23.57 9.79
CA GLU A 474 11.82 -25.01 9.48
C GLU A 474 10.44 -25.67 9.38
N MET A 475 9.57 -25.43 10.37
CA MET A 475 8.21 -25.96 10.38
C MET A 475 7.40 -25.51 9.15
N PHE A 476 7.54 -24.24 8.74
CA PHE A 476 6.89 -23.76 7.51
C PHE A 476 7.42 -24.47 6.27
N ILE A 477 8.74 -24.62 6.13
CA ILE A 477 9.37 -25.28 4.98
C ILE A 477 8.85 -26.71 4.80
N GLU A 478 8.72 -27.46 5.89
CA GLU A 478 8.22 -28.83 5.87
C GLU A 478 6.79 -28.91 5.29
N VAL A 479 5.89 -28.06 5.77
CA VAL A 479 4.50 -27.96 5.29
C VAL A 479 4.48 -27.53 3.82
N PHE A 480 5.23 -26.49 3.46
CA PHE A 480 5.27 -25.92 2.12
C PHE A 480 5.75 -26.96 1.08
N GLU A 481 6.85 -27.65 1.36
CA GLU A 481 7.36 -28.69 0.46
C GLU A 481 6.43 -29.89 0.35
N ARG A 482 5.75 -30.26 1.43
CA ARG A 482 4.71 -31.31 1.38
C ARG A 482 3.56 -30.89 0.48
N LYS A 483 3.04 -29.67 0.61
CA LYS A 483 1.95 -29.16 -0.26
C LYS A 483 2.37 -29.10 -1.73
N ILE A 484 3.61 -28.73 -2.04
CA ILE A 484 4.13 -28.76 -3.42
C ILE A 484 4.14 -30.19 -3.96
N ARG A 485 4.64 -31.17 -3.18
CA ARG A 485 4.62 -32.57 -3.61
C ARG A 485 3.21 -33.08 -3.86
N GLU A 486 2.24 -32.73 -3.02
CA GLU A 486 0.85 -33.15 -3.17
C GLU A 486 0.17 -32.54 -4.40
N MET A 487 0.40 -31.25 -4.65
CA MET A 487 -0.35 -30.50 -5.66
C MET A 487 0.31 -30.47 -7.04
N ILE A 488 1.65 -30.51 -7.07
CA ILE A 488 2.45 -30.26 -8.28
C ILE A 488 3.40 -31.43 -8.56
N GLY A 489 3.75 -32.22 -7.55
CA GLY A 489 4.57 -33.43 -7.68
C GLY A 489 6.08 -33.18 -7.75
N THR A 490 6.52 -32.05 -8.31
CA THR A 490 7.95 -31.73 -8.49
C THR A 490 8.26 -30.27 -8.13
N LYS A 491 9.55 -29.93 -8.13
CA LYS A 491 10.01 -28.55 -7.94
C LYS A 491 9.58 -27.68 -9.11
N CYS A 492 8.98 -26.52 -8.80
CA CYS A 492 8.60 -25.51 -9.78
C CYS A 492 9.68 -24.44 -9.95
N ASP A 493 9.95 -24.05 -11.20
CA ASP A 493 10.90 -22.99 -11.53
C ASP A 493 10.38 -21.58 -11.22
N TRP A 494 9.06 -21.42 -11.15
CA TRP A 494 8.41 -20.16 -10.80
C TRP A 494 8.38 -19.84 -9.30
N ILE A 495 8.91 -20.74 -8.45
CA ILE A 495 9.13 -20.50 -7.02
C ILE A 495 10.62 -20.24 -6.80
N ARG A 496 10.98 -18.98 -6.53
CA ARG A 496 12.37 -18.52 -6.41
C ARG A 496 13.00 -18.90 -5.07
N GLY A 497 12.19 -19.00 -4.02
CA GLY A 497 12.62 -19.43 -2.70
C GLY A 497 11.78 -18.82 -1.59
N ILE A 498 12.34 -18.82 -0.38
CA ILE A 498 11.70 -18.32 0.82
C ILE A 498 12.57 -17.21 1.43
N SER A 499 11.90 -16.16 1.87
CA SER A 499 12.44 -15.00 2.56
C SER A 499 11.86 -14.89 3.96
N VAL A 500 12.58 -14.19 4.84
CA VAL A 500 12.10 -13.85 6.18
C VAL A 500 12.00 -12.34 6.36
N MET A 501 11.00 -11.90 7.11
CA MET A 501 10.87 -10.51 7.49
C MET A 501 11.73 -10.24 8.72
N ILE A 502 12.70 -9.33 8.59
CA ILE A 502 13.52 -8.87 9.71
C ILE A 502 12.76 -7.74 10.39
N GLU A 503 11.97 -8.11 11.40
CA GLU A 503 11.09 -7.19 12.12
C GLU A 503 11.00 -7.46 13.63
N THR A 504 11.61 -8.54 14.11
CA THR A 504 11.75 -8.85 15.53
C THR A 504 13.21 -8.75 15.95
N SER A 505 13.45 -8.46 17.24
CA SER A 505 14.81 -8.50 17.79
C SER A 505 15.43 -9.89 17.67
N GLY A 506 14.64 -10.96 17.76
CA GLY A 506 15.10 -12.34 17.54
C GLY A 506 15.63 -12.55 16.14
N ALA A 507 14.87 -12.16 15.11
CA ALA A 507 15.31 -12.25 13.71
C ALA A 507 16.56 -11.40 13.44
N PHE A 508 16.68 -10.22 14.06
CA PHE A 508 17.90 -9.43 14.00
C PHE A 508 19.10 -10.16 14.60
N HIS A 509 18.96 -10.74 15.79
CA HIS A 509 20.06 -11.41 16.48
C HIS A 509 20.44 -12.76 15.86
N LEU A 510 19.48 -13.50 15.32
CA LEU A 510 19.67 -14.84 14.73
C LEU A 510 19.67 -14.84 13.20
N ILE A 511 19.97 -13.69 12.57
CA ILE A 511 19.82 -13.53 11.12
C ILE A 511 20.64 -14.55 10.32
N GLU A 512 21.86 -14.89 10.75
CA GLU A 512 22.68 -15.90 10.06
C GLU A 512 22.11 -17.30 10.24
N ASP A 513 21.70 -17.67 11.46
CA ASP A 513 21.13 -18.98 11.75
C ASP A 513 19.84 -19.21 10.95
N ILE A 514 19.01 -18.17 10.84
CA ILE A 514 17.80 -18.21 10.03
C ILE A 514 18.18 -18.33 8.54
N LEU A 515 19.00 -17.43 8.00
CA LEU A 515 19.34 -17.39 6.57
C LEU A 515 20.20 -18.55 6.05
N ASP A 516 20.82 -19.32 6.94
CA ASP A 516 21.54 -20.54 6.54
C ASP A 516 20.63 -21.76 6.38
N LEU A 517 19.39 -21.70 6.89
CA LEU A 517 18.38 -22.76 6.71
C LEU A 517 18.13 -23.08 5.23
N LYS A 518 17.72 -24.31 4.96
CA LYS A 518 17.34 -24.79 3.62
C LYS A 518 16.32 -25.92 3.72
N GLY A 519 15.36 -25.91 2.80
CA GLY A 519 14.54 -27.07 2.49
C GLY A 519 15.26 -28.05 1.56
N LYS A 520 14.58 -29.13 1.17
CA LYS A 520 15.11 -30.10 0.20
C LYS A 520 15.15 -29.51 -1.21
N ASN A 521 14.16 -28.71 -1.57
CA ASN A 521 13.97 -28.14 -2.90
C ASN A 521 14.13 -26.62 -2.94
N TYR A 522 13.85 -25.94 -1.83
CA TYR A 522 13.83 -24.48 -1.75
C TYR A 522 14.80 -23.94 -0.69
N LEU A 523 15.51 -22.87 -1.04
CA LEU A 523 16.47 -22.22 -0.15
C LEU A 523 15.81 -21.07 0.60
N LEU A 524 16.30 -20.79 1.80
CA LEU A 524 16.14 -19.46 2.39
C LEU A 524 17.16 -18.53 1.72
N ASN A 525 16.68 -17.70 0.80
CA ASN A 525 17.48 -16.87 -0.11
C ASN A 525 16.96 -15.44 -0.21
N GLY A 526 16.29 -14.95 0.83
CA GLY A 526 15.96 -13.55 0.91
C GLY A 526 15.59 -13.07 2.29
N ALA A 527 15.57 -11.77 2.44
CA ALA A 527 15.17 -11.09 3.66
C ALA A 527 14.43 -9.80 3.31
N LEU A 528 13.49 -9.36 4.13
CA LEU A 528 12.89 -8.05 3.98
C LEU A 528 12.84 -7.35 5.33
N PHE A 529 13.44 -6.16 5.44
CA PHE A 529 13.29 -5.33 6.63
C PHE A 529 11.87 -4.78 6.69
N GLY A 530 11.10 -5.18 7.70
CA GLY A 530 9.76 -4.65 7.94
C GLY A 530 9.88 -3.28 8.59
N GLY A 531 10.07 -2.21 7.81
CA GLY A 531 10.54 -0.89 8.29
C GLY A 531 9.76 -0.33 9.49
N ASN A 532 8.47 -0.63 9.60
CA ASN A 532 7.65 -0.21 10.74
C ASN A 532 7.96 -1.01 12.01
N ASP A 533 7.77 -2.34 11.94
CA ASP A 533 7.94 -3.24 13.09
C ASP A 533 9.41 -3.37 13.49
N PHE A 534 10.34 -3.33 12.53
CA PHE A 534 11.78 -3.26 12.77
C PHE A 534 12.21 -1.98 13.48
N THR A 535 11.63 -0.82 13.11
CA THR A 535 11.86 0.44 13.82
C THR A 535 11.35 0.37 15.25
N ALA A 536 10.14 -0.17 15.44
CA ALA A 536 9.57 -0.38 16.77
C ALA A 536 10.46 -1.28 17.63
N ALA A 537 10.96 -2.38 17.08
CA ALA A 537 11.87 -3.29 17.77
C ALA A 537 13.22 -2.63 18.12
N CYS A 538 13.80 -1.85 17.21
CA CYS A 538 15.07 -1.14 17.45
C CYS A 538 14.97 -0.08 18.53
N LEU A 539 13.84 0.63 18.60
CA LEU A 539 13.63 1.75 19.53
C LEU A 539 12.91 1.34 20.81
N ASN A 540 12.36 0.11 20.86
CA ASN A 540 11.44 -0.34 21.89
C ASN A 540 10.26 0.62 22.08
N MET A 541 9.67 1.05 20.96
CA MET A 541 8.57 2.02 20.95
C MET A 541 7.35 1.39 20.27
N ASN A 542 6.24 1.24 21.01
CA ASN A 542 4.95 0.90 20.41
C ASN A 542 4.57 2.03 19.44
N ARG A 543 4.32 1.68 18.19
CA ARG A 543 4.05 2.61 17.08
C ARG A 543 2.85 3.52 17.36
N THR A 544 1.78 2.99 17.94
CA THR A 544 0.54 3.71 18.22
C THR A 544 0.70 4.63 19.44
N ASP A 545 1.27 4.12 20.52
CA ASP A 545 1.36 4.86 21.78
C ASP A 545 2.44 5.94 21.73
N SER A 546 3.58 5.63 21.11
CA SER A 546 4.72 6.56 21.01
C SER A 546 4.40 7.80 20.17
N ALA A 547 3.54 7.66 19.14
CA ALA A 547 3.08 8.79 18.33
C ALA A 547 2.28 9.83 19.16
N ASN A 548 1.63 9.39 20.24
CA ASN A 548 0.83 10.26 21.10
C ASN A 548 1.62 10.82 22.28
N SER A 549 2.52 10.02 22.86
CA SER A 549 3.11 10.30 24.18
C SER A 549 4.62 10.62 24.17
N ILE A 550 5.38 10.10 23.20
CA ILE A 550 6.86 10.15 23.21
C ILE A 550 7.38 11.03 22.07
N ILE A 551 7.04 10.68 20.83
CA ILE A 551 7.62 11.27 19.61
C ILE A 551 7.46 12.80 19.57
N PRO A 552 6.26 13.38 19.82
CA PRO A 552 6.10 14.84 19.79
C PRO A 552 7.02 15.56 20.78
N SER A 553 7.11 15.05 22.01
CA SER A 553 7.97 15.61 23.06
C SER A 553 9.45 15.48 22.70
N TYR A 554 9.87 14.34 22.13
CA TYR A 554 11.27 14.12 21.73
C TYR A 554 11.67 15.02 20.56
N VAL A 555 10.76 15.28 19.61
CA VAL A 555 10.98 16.25 18.54
C VAL A 555 11.11 17.67 19.10
N GLN A 556 10.21 18.06 20.00
CA GLN A 556 10.24 19.39 20.63
C GLN A 556 11.53 19.61 21.45
N LEU A 557 12.02 18.58 22.12
CA LEU A 557 13.27 18.61 22.89
C LEU A 557 14.53 18.48 22.02
N GLY A 558 14.39 18.26 20.70
CA GLY A 558 15.53 18.04 19.80
C GLY A 558 16.26 16.70 20.01
N ILE A 559 15.66 15.73 20.71
CA ILE A 559 16.20 14.38 20.88
C ILE A 559 16.14 13.62 19.54
N MET A 560 15.11 13.86 18.73
CA MET A 560 15.00 13.38 17.37
C MET A 560 14.54 14.50 16.44
N ASN A 561 14.98 14.50 15.19
CA ASN A 561 14.61 15.55 14.24
C ASN A 561 13.15 15.44 13.77
N ARG A 562 12.66 14.21 13.65
CA ARG A 562 11.34 13.86 13.13
C ARG A 562 10.97 12.44 13.55
N SER A 563 9.74 12.03 13.28
CA SER A 563 9.27 10.67 13.60
C SER A 563 10.13 9.60 12.91
N PRO A 564 10.65 8.62 13.65
CA PRO A 564 11.48 7.54 13.09
C PRO A 564 10.68 6.55 12.24
N PHE A 565 9.34 6.59 12.34
CA PHE A 565 8.43 5.77 11.52
C PHE A 565 8.15 6.41 10.15
N GLN A 566 8.43 7.69 9.97
CA GLN A 566 8.29 8.40 8.69
C GLN A 566 9.61 8.42 7.92
N THR A 567 10.67 8.90 8.58
CA THR A 567 12.00 9.00 8.00
C THR A 567 12.95 8.17 8.83
N ILE A 568 13.84 7.45 8.18
CA ILE A 568 14.77 6.52 8.82
C ILE A 568 15.58 7.21 9.92
N ASN A 569 15.54 6.64 11.13
CA ASN A 569 16.49 6.99 12.18
C ASN A 569 17.85 6.38 11.83
N THR A 570 18.75 7.19 11.29
CA THR A 570 20.07 6.73 10.81
C THR A 570 20.98 6.23 11.94
N GLN A 571 20.78 6.72 13.16
CA GLN A 571 21.65 6.44 14.31
C GLN A 571 21.42 5.07 14.93
N ILE A 572 20.18 4.58 14.95
CA ILE A 572 19.78 3.32 15.56
C ILE A 572 19.30 2.35 14.48
N VAL A 573 18.21 2.69 13.80
CA VAL A 573 17.59 1.81 12.77
C VAL A 573 18.53 1.63 11.58
N GLY A 574 19.10 2.72 11.07
CA GLY A 574 20.07 2.67 9.98
C GLY A 574 21.30 1.84 10.31
N LYS A 575 21.87 2.00 11.52
CA LYS A 575 22.99 1.15 11.97
C LYS A 575 22.61 -0.32 12.08
N ALA A 576 21.41 -0.64 12.55
CA ALA A 576 20.92 -2.00 12.64
C ALA A 576 20.75 -2.64 11.24
N ILE A 577 20.21 -1.91 10.27
CA ILE A 577 20.11 -2.36 8.86
C ILE A 577 21.51 -2.62 8.29
N VAL A 578 22.42 -1.64 8.39
CA VAL A 578 23.80 -1.76 7.88
C VAL A 578 24.55 -2.93 8.53
N THR A 579 24.36 -3.15 9.82
CA THR A 579 24.96 -4.28 10.54
C THR A 579 24.42 -5.62 10.04
N SER A 580 23.10 -5.71 9.86
CA SER A 580 22.44 -6.90 9.32
C SER A 580 22.94 -7.22 7.91
N LEU A 581 23.02 -6.22 7.03
CA LEU A 581 23.52 -6.41 5.66
C LEU A 581 24.97 -6.89 5.63
N ARG A 582 25.85 -6.38 6.49
CA ARG A 582 27.24 -6.87 6.61
C ARG A 582 27.29 -8.33 7.03
N ARG A 583 26.45 -8.73 7.99
CA ARG A 583 26.34 -10.12 8.45
C ARG A 583 25.87 -11.05 7.33
N ILE A 584 24.82 -10.64 6.60
CA ILE A 584 24.30 -11.39 5.45
C ILE A 584 25.34 -11.49 4.34
N ARG A 585 26.07 -10.41 4.05
CA ARG A 585 27.16 -10.41 3.07
C ARG A 585 28.29 -11.36 3.44
N ASN A 586 28.62 -11.48 4.72
CA ASN A 586 29.60 -12.46 5.19
C ASN A 586 29.06 -13.89 5.05
N LEU A 587 27.79 -14.12 5.41
CA LEU A 587 27.15 -15.43 5.22
C LEU A 587 27.14 -15.85 3.75
N ARG A 588 26.82 -14.94 2.83
CA ARG A 588 26.90 -15.17 1.37
C ARG A 588 28.28 -15.68 0.93
N ARG A 589 29.37 -15.18 1.51
CA ARG A 589 30.73 -15.66 1.20
C ARG A 589 30.99 -17.07 1.73
N ILE A 590 30.29 -17.48 2.78
CA ILE A 590 30.44 -18.81 3.41
C ILE A 590 29.62 -19.85 2.64
N ASN A 591 28.35 -19.55 2.34
CA ASN A 591 27.43 -20.54 1.75
C ASN A 591 27.17 -20.35 0.25
N ASN A 592 27.74 -19.32 -0.37
CA ASN A 592 27.64 -19.00 -1.80
C ASN A 592 26.20 -18.87 -2.31
N ARG A 593 25.29 -18.32 -1.47
CA ARG A 593 23.89 -18.03 -1.85
C ARG A 593 23.71 -16.56 -2.17
N ASP A 594 23.05 -16.29 -3.29
CA ASP A 594 22.57 -14.94 -3.59
C ASP A 594 21.27 -14.69 -2.82
N TYR A 595 21.24 -13.58 -2.08
CA TYR A 595 20.11 -13.17 -1.26
C TYR A 595 19.39 -12.00 -1.91
N LEU A 596 18.08 -12.11 -2.06
CA LEU A 596 17.21 -10.98 -2.39
C LEU A 596 16.82 -10.26 -1.11
N ILE A 597 17.36 -9.06 -0.89
CA ILE A 597 17.18 -8.28 0.33
C ILE A 597 16.40 -7.00 0.03
N GLY A 598 15.23 -6.86 0.64
CA GLY A 598 14.35 -5.70 0.48
C GLY A 598 14.15 -4.91 1.77
N LEU A 599 13.54 -3.73 1.62
CA LEU A 599 12.96 -2.98 2.73
C LEU A 599 11.54 -2.54 2.35
N GLY A 600 10.57 -2.81 3.21
CA GLY A 600 9.19 -2.34 3.06
C GLY A 600 8.76 -1.46 4.24
N GLY A 601 7.58 -0.84 4.14
CA GLY A 601 7.05 0.05 5.17
C GLY A 601 7.13 1.53 4.77
N GLU A 602 6.77 2.43 5.69
CA GLU A 602 6.60 3.86 5.36
C GLU A 602 7.93 4.53 4.95
N ILE A 603 9.02 4.20 5.64
CA ILE A 603 10.37 4.71 5.33
C ILE A 603 10.88 4.28 3.94
N ALA A 604 10.26 3.28 3.29
CA ALA A 604 10.60 2.84 1.93
C ALA A 604 10.12 3.83 0.86
N GLY A 605 9.13 4.65 1.20
CA GLY A 605 8.53 5.66 0.33
C GLY A 605 8.97 7.09 0.66
N ASP A 606 9.79 7.30 1.69
CA ASP A 606 10.26 8.61 2.13
C ASP A 606 11.52 9.04 1.36
N TRP A 607 11.51 10.24 0.80
CA TRP A 607 12.55 10.73 -0.11
C TRP A 607 13.95 10.70 0.50
N GLU A 608 14.09 11.28 1.70
CA GLU A 608 15.37 11.32 2.43
C GLU A 608 15.83 9.91 2.84
N SER A 609 14.91 9.05 3.26
CA SER A 609 15.22 7.67 3.63
C SER A 609 15.73 6.86 2.44
N VAL A 610 15.09 6.97 1.28
CA VAL A 610 15.52 6.26 0.07
C VAL A 610 16.88 6.74 -0.39
N GLN A 611 17.15 8.05 -0.35
CA GLN A 611 18.49 8.56 -0.64
C GLN A 611 19.55 7.99 0.32
N TRP A 612 19.25 7.94 1.62
CA TRP A 612 20.16 7.37 2.62
C TRP A 612 20.39 5.86 2.40
N LEU A 613 19.32 5.10 2.15
CA LEU A 613 19.39 3.66 1.90
C LEU A 613 20.20 3.35 0.64
N THR A 614 20.00 4.13 -0.42
CA THR A 614 20.77 4.00 -1.67
C THR A 614 22.26 4.17 -1.39
N ARG A 615 22.65 5.22 -0.66
CA ARG A 615 24.08 5.51 -0.36
C ARG A 615 24.72 4.51 0.59
N HIS A 616 24.00 4.08 1.63
CA HIS A 616 24.61 3.38 2.76
C HIS A 616 24.25 1.90 2.87
N ALA A 617 23.12 1.48 2.30
CA ALA A 617 22.62 0.11 2.39
C ALA A 617 22.75 -0.65 1.07
N ALA A 618 22.49 -0.03 -0.07
CA ALA A 618 22.58 -0.71 -1.37
C ALA A 618 23.99 -1.30 -1.65
N PRO A 619 25.12 -0.59 -1.40
CA PRO A 619 26.46 -1.14 -1.57
C PRO A 619 26.80 -2.34 -0.65
N LEU A 620 25.98 -2.54 0.40
CA LEU A 620 26.12 -3.66 1.33
C LEU A 620 25.20 -4.84 0.99
N GLY A 621 24.33 -4.69 -0.01
CA GLY A 621 23.47 -5.75 -0.53
C GLY A 621 21.97 -5.52 -0.37
N LEU A 622 21.50 -4.32 0.00
CA LEU A 622 20.08 -4.01 -0.10
C LEU A 622 19.71 -3.86 -1.58
N ASN A 623 18.85 -4.74 -2.09
CA ASN A 623 18.53 -4.79 -3.53
C ASN A 623 17.38 -3.86 -3.91
N TYR A 624 16.37 -3.73 -3.05
CA TYR A 624 15.18 -2.93 -3.38
C TYR A 624 14.47 -2.32 -2.18
N VAL A 625 13.69 -1.29 -2.44
CA VAL A 625 12.64 -0.79 -1.54
C VAL A 625 11.25 -1.09 -2.12
N SER A 626 10.28 -1.38 -1.26
CA SER A 626 8.90 -1.65 -1.66
C SER A 626 7.95 -0.58 -1.15
N THR A 627 7.34 0.17 -2.05
CA THR A 627 6.52 1.35 -1.77
C THR A 627 5.16 1.27 -2.48
N PRO A 628 4.07 1.90 -1.99
CA PRO A 628 2.81 1.95 -2.74
C PRO A 628 3.00 2.49 -4.16
N PRO A 629 2.20 2.07 -5.15
CA PRO A 629 2.31 2.51 -6.54
C PRO A 629 2.48 4.03 -6.70
N GLU A 630 1.75 4.81 -5.91
CA GLU A 630 1.72 6.27 -5.93
C GLU A 630 3.06 6.91 -5.52
N ARG A 631 3.93 6.16 -4.84
CA ARG A 631 5.24 6.60 -4.37
C ARG A 631 6.40 6.03 -5.18
N ILE A 632 6.15 5.15 -6.16
CA ILE A 632 7.21 4.50 -6.95
C ILE A 632 8.11 5.53 -7.64
N LEU A 633 7.52 6.51 -8.35
CA LEU A 633 8.30 7.52 -9.07
C LEU A 633 9.10 8.42 -8.13
N PHE A 634 8.56 8.71 -6.94
CA PHE A 634 9.26 9.47 -5.90
C PHE A 634 10.48 8.71 -5.38
N SER A 635 10.31 7.44 -4.97
CA SER A 635 11.43 6.60 -4.52
C SER A 635 12.45 6.37 -5.64
N LEU A 636 12.01 6.23 -6.89
CA LEU A 636 12.88 6.02 -8.05
C LEU A 636 13.80 7.23 -8.27
N PHE A 637 13.24 8.44 -8.29
CA PHE A 637 14.03 9.65 -8.50
C PHE A 637 14.95 9.90 -7.31
N ALA A 638 14.47 9.71 -6.07
CA ALA A 638 15.31 9.80 -4.88
C ALA A 638 16.51 8.85 -4.96
N SER A 639 16.29 7.61 -5.40
CA SER A 639 17.36 6.62 -5.51
C SER A 639 18.33 6.91 -6.66
N ALA A 640 17.81 7.28 -7.83
CA ALA A 640 18.64 7.67 -8.98
C ALA A 640 19.53 8.87 -8.65
N GLN A 641 18.99 9.91 -8.01
CA GLN A 641 19.79 11.06 -7.54
C GLN A 641 20.90 10.66 -6.58
N ALA A 642 20.57 9.78 -5.63
CA ALA A 642 21.55 9.30 -4.67
C ALA A 642 22.64 8.43 -5.31
N SER A 643 22.36 7.79 -6.44
CA SER A 643 23.31 6.98 -7.22
C SER A 643 24.20 7.85 -8.13
N LEU A 644 23.67 8.98 -8.63
CA LEU A 644 24.39 9.88 -9.53
C LEU A 644 25.39 10.82 -8.82
N VAL A 645 25.17 11.11 -7.54
CA VAL A 645 26.05 12.00 -6.77
C VAL A 645 27.15 11.17 -6.10
N GLU A 646 28.37 11.19 -6.67
CA GLU A 646 29.56 10.65 -6.00
C GLU A 646 29.85 11.44 -4.71
N PHE A 647 30.22 10.73 -3.63
CA PHE A 647 30.56 11.31 -2.32
C PHE A 647 32.06 11.27 -2.02
#